data_AF-A0A1A8PB24-F1
#
_entry.id   AF-A0A1A8PB24-F1
#
_cell.length_a   1.000
_cell.length_b   1.000
_cell.length_c   1.000
_cell.angle_alpha   90.00
_cell.angle_beta   90.00
_cell.angle_gamma   90.00
#
_symmetry.space_group_name_H-M   'P 1'
#
loop_
_entity.id
_entity.type
_entity.pdbx_description
1 polymer ?
#
loop_
_entity_poly.entity_id
_entity_poly.type
_entity_poly.pdbx_seq_one_letter_code
_entity_poly.pdbx_strand_id
1 'polypeptide(L)'
;AGRVYIHHGSQQGIRTSPAQVLSGKEHNIRLFGYSLAGNMDLDGNFYPDLAVGSLSDSAFIYRARPVITITRDIRASPNKIDLRLPNCENSFCLVVHTCFTYAANPPSYSPRLTISYSIEADGNRRKQGLTSRIKFLNETQPESDNMFNGTIDLRGQNQLNCIQVTAKLKDNIKDKLRSIPIEVSAEIIAAKQQKSKNGLPRLMPILDASHPSKDTAEVNFVKEGCRDSKVCHSKLKMEYSLFYKQSSQDVFLPLTKSKYNIPEFHLNYEKKDLALQVIVTNTNGDDAYEAKLVGKFPETLSYSGVRSITGNKHIICESNQNGSQAECELGNPFKRNSKIAFYIILSTLGINLNTNEFEINLQLQTTSDQSDLFPVKVRSEVIIEIPLSVSGEAKPNQVSFGGVVKGESAMKTEEEIGSLIHFTFRINNLWTSLRPSVRASLLIHWPKSNKDGKWLLYLVKVTSRGPEKVVCSPESEINSLKLTQSKVPRAKRETVTEGSKSGAKLSFLTGRDKVLSCETLKTGCVVLECPLQGLDGTEVELSSRLWNSTFIEEFASFPTVRLAVKASLKLHNQAQNVILGTPNTIVKVDVSPDSSVAQYGGVPWWIILVAVLAGISILALMVFLLWKCGFFKRAIKDQYNAAYHKAEVHVQPSDKDKLSDEA
;
A
#
# COMPACT_ATOMS: atom_id res chain seq x y z
N ALA A 1 -50.84 41.85 28.32
CA ALA A 1 -51.02 42.87 27.26
C ALA A 1 -51.84 42.27 26.13
N GLY A 2 -52.78 43.03 25.55
CA GLY A 2 -53.59 42.56 24.42
C GLY A 2 -52.91 42.78 23.06
N ARG A 3 -53.51 42.25 22.00
CA ARG A 3 -52.98 42.30 20.62
C ARG A 3 -54.12 42.50 19.61
N VAL A 4 -53.80 43.15 18.50
CA VAL A 4 -54.70 43.30 17.34
C VAL A 4 -54.05 42.68 16.13
N TYR A 5 -54.77 41.80 15.44
CA TYR A 5 -54.30 41.07 14.26
C TYR A 5 -54.98 41.64 13.02
N ILE A 6 -54.19 42.06 12.03
CA ILE A 6 -54.68 42.59 10.75
C ILE A 6 -54.59 41.47 9.72
N HIS A 7 -55.73 41.12 9.12
CA HIS A 7 -55.82 40.09 8.09
C HIS A 7 -56.22 40.72 6.76
N HIS A 8 -55.52 40.34 5.68
CA HIS A 8 -55.88 40.78 4.33
C HIS A 8 -56.99 39.90 3.74
N GLY A 9 -57.90 40.51 2.99
CA GLY A 9 -58.84 39.78 2.14
C GLY A 9 -58.18 39.27 0.86
N SER A 10 -58.76 38.23 0.27
CA SER A 10 -58.48 37.72 -1.07
C SER A 10 -59.78 37.34 -1.77
N GLN A 11 -59.70 37.00 -3.06
CA GLN A 11 -60.86 36.50 -3.81
C GLN A 11 -61.45 35.21 -3.21
N GLN A 12 -60.66 34.43 -2.45
CA GLN A 12 -61.11 33.21 -1.78
C GLN A 12 -61.59 33.44 -0.33
N GLY A 13 -61.66 34.68 0.15
CA GLY A 13 -62.03 35.03 1.52
C GLY A 13 -60.88 35.66 2.32
N ILE A 14 -60.87 35.48 3.64
CA ILE A 14 -59.86 36.12 4.52
C ILE A 14 -58.61 35.23 4.60
N ARG A 15 -57.42 35.82 4.44
CA ARG A 15 -56.15 35.11 4.68
C ARG A 15 -56.00 34.82 6.17
N THR A 16 -55.85 33.54 6.51
CA THR A 16 -55.78 33.06 7.90
C THR A 16 -54.49 33.48 8.61
N SER A 17 -53.40 33.67 7.87
CA SER A 17 -52.17 34.26 8.39
C SER A 17 -52.31 35.79 8.53
N PRO A 18 -52.05 36.37 9.71
CA PRO A 18 -52.11 37.83 9.89
C PRO A 18 -50.98 38.51 9.11
N ALA A 19 -51.30 39.62 8.44
CA ALA A 19 -50.34 40.44 7.69
C ALA A 19 -49.55 41.38 8.61
N GLN A 20 -50.16 41.81 9.72
CA GLN A 20 -49.54 42.67 10.72
C GLN A 20 -50.15 42.38 12.10
N VAL A 21 -49.33 42.51 13.16
CA VAL A 21 -49.77 42.34 14.55
C VAL A 21 -49.37 43.58 15.33
N LEU A 22 -50.34 44.23 15.96
CA LEU A 22 -50.13 45.36 16.87
C LEU A 22 -50.17 44.85 18.31
N SER A 23 -49.16 45.21 19.11
CA SER A 23 -48.98 44.68 20.47
C SER A 23 -49.03 45.79 21.51
N GLY A 24 -49.94 45.69 22.46
CA GLY A 24 -49.97 46.62 23.60
C GLY A 24 -48.84 46.41 24.62
N LYS A 25 -48.04 45.34 24.45
CA LYS A 25 -46.96 44.99 25.39
C LYS A 25 -45.85 46.05 25.42
N GLU A 26 -45.54 46.63 24.25
CA GLU A 26 -44.46 47.60 24.08
C GLU A 26 -44.72 48.92 24.82
N HIS A 27 -46.00 49.22 25.08
CA HIS A 27 -46.45 50.43 25.77
C HIS A 27 -47.00 50.13 27.17
N ASN A 28 -46.79 48.93 27.71
CA ASN A 28 -47.30 48.48 29.01
C ASN A 28 -48.83 48.60 29.18
N ILE A 29 -49.60 48.43 28.10
CA ILE A 29 -51.05 48.60 28.07
C ILE A 29 -51.75 47.28 28.41
N ARG A 30 -52.72 47.32 29.34
CA ARG A 30 -53.58 46.16 29.65
C ARG A 30 -54.83 46.18 28.77
N LEU A 31 -55.31 45.01 28.34
CA LEU A 31 -56.55 44.88 27.55
C LEU A 31 -56.56 45.72 26.24
N PHE A 32 -55.39 45.95 25.65
CA PHE A 32 -55.23 46.57 24.33
C PHE A 32 -55.97 45.77 23.24
N GLY A 33 -56.85 46.42 22.49
CA GLY A 33 -57.67 45.76 21.46
C GLY A 33 -59.07 45.34 21.93
N TYR A 34 -59.52 45.77 23.11
CA TYR A 34 -60.87 45.49 23.61
C TYR A 34 -61.97 46.11 22.73
N SER A 35 -61.72 47.29 22.17
CA SER A 35 -62.61 47.96 21.21
C SER A 35 -61.80 48.43 20.00
N LEU A 36 -62.39 48.34 18.82
CA LEU A 36 -61.78 48.72 17.55
C LEU A 36 -62.76 49.60 16.77
N ALA A 37 -62.24 50.64 16.11
CA ALA A 37 -62.98 51.41 15.12
C ALA A 37 -62.04 51.71 13.95
N GLY A 38 -62.49 51.50 12.71
CA GLY A 38 -61.69 51.74 11.52
C GLY A 38 -62.52 52.25 10.35
N ASN A 39 -62.01 52.10 9.13
CA ASN A 39 -62.69 52.52 7.90
C ASN A 39 -62.90 54.05 7.77
N MET A 40 -62.01 54.83 8.38
CA MET A 40 -62.00 56.30 8.28
C MET A 40 -60.58 56.78 8.04
N ASP A 41 -60.37 57.64 7.05
CA ASP A 41 -59.09 58.28 6.73
C ASP A 41 -58.99 59.63 7.48
N LEU A 42 -58.04 59.75 8.41
CA LEU A 42 -57.88 60.95 9.25
C LEU A 42 -56.93 61.99 8.64
N ASP A 43 -56.02 61.57 7.75
CA ASP A 43 -54.96 62.43 7.22
C ASP A 43 -55.05 62.72 5.72
N GLY A 44 -56.09 62.19 5.06
CA GLY A 44 -56.42 62.46 3.67
C GLY A 44 -55.49 61.74 2.69
N ASN A 45 -54.88 60.63 3.12
CA ASN A 45 -53.97 59.84 2.30
C ASN A 45 -54.66 58.73 1.48
N PHE A 46 -55.99 58.61 1.59
CA PHE A 46 -56.88 57.63 0.95
C PHE A 46 -56.80 56.20 1.51
N TYR A 47 -56.12 55.99 2.64
CA TYR A 47 -56.07 54.71 3.33
C TYR A 47 -56.83 54.81 4.66
N PRO A 48 -57.70 53.84 4.99
CA PRO A 48 -58.44 53.87 6.25
C PRO A 48 -57.51 53.61 7.43
N ASP A 49 -57.63 54.46 8.46
CA ASP A 49 -56.90 54.34 9.72
C ASP A 49 -57.65 53.45 10.73
N LEU A 50 -56.97 53.09 11.82
CA LEU A 50 -57.49 52.22 12.87
C LEU A 50 -57.32 52.86 14.25
N ALA A 51 -58.43 53.03 14.96
CA ALA A 51 -58.46 53.35 16.38
C ALA A 51 -58.57 52.06 17.22
N VAL A 52 -57.66 51.91 18.19
CA VAL A 52 -57.60 50.78 19.11
C VAL A 52 -57.80 51.29 20.54
N GLY A 53 -58.89 50.86 21.16
CA GLY A 53 -59.19 51.16 22.55
C GLY A 53 -58.60 50.13 23.52
N SER A 54 -58.39 50.61 24.75
CA SER A 54 -57.90 49.83 25.87
C SER A 54 -58.72 50.17 27.11
N LEU A 55 -59.02 49.17 27.94
CA LEU A 55 -59.64 49.38 29.26
C LEU A 55 -58.65 49.92 30.32
N SER A 56 -57.50 50.43 29.87
CA SER A 56 -56.54 51.18 30.68
C SER A 56 -56.63 52.69 30.38
N ASP A 57 -57.85 53.22 30.24
CA ASP A 57 -58.13 54.65 29.97
C ASP A 57 -57.33 55.28 28.83
N SER A 58 -57.09 54.52 27.76
CA SER A 58 -56.26 54.95 26.63
C SER A 58 -56.81 54.48 25.29
N ALA A 59 -56.62 55.30 24.25
CA ALA A 59 -56.94 55.00 22.88
C ALA A 59 -55.75 55.33 21.97
N PHE A 60 -55.50 54.49 20.98
CA PHE A 60 -54.36 54.58 20.08
C PHE A 60 -54.85 54.70 18.65
N ILE A 61 -54.29 55.65 17.89
CA ILE A 61 -54.58 55.83 16.47
C ILE A 61 -53.40 55.31 15.65
N TYR A 62 -53.64 54.27 14.86
CA TYR A 62 -52.72 53.73 13.88
C TYR A 62 -53.10 54.23 12.51
N ARG A 63 -52.23 55.04 11.91
CA ARG A 63 -52.45 55.57 10.57
C ARG A 63 -51.87 54.65 9.49
N ALA A 64 -52.65 54.40 8.44
CA ALA A 64 -52.25 53.53 7.35
C ALA A 64 -51.25 54.24 6.42
N ARG A 65 -50.19 53.54 6.04
CA ARG A 65 -49.16 54.06 5.12
C ARG A 65 -49.58 53.79 3.69
N PRO A 66 -49.41 54.74 2.75
CA PRO A 66 -49.63 54.47 1.34
C PRO A 66 -48.74 53.35 0.82
N VAL A 67 -49.33 52.44 0.04
CA VAL A 67 -48.65 51.24 -0.48
C VAL A 67 -48.13 51.51 -1.90
N ILE A 68 -46.87 51.17 -2.15
CA ILE A 68 -46.18 51.37 -3.41
C ILE A 68 -45.69 50.03 -3.95
N THR A 69 -46.01 49.76 -5.21
CA THR A 69 -45.49 48.60 -5.94
C THR A 69 -44.41 49.10 -6.89
N ILE A 70 -43.15 48.70 -6.65
CA ILE A 70 -42.03 48.99 -7.56
C ILE A 70 -41.87 47.80 -8.53
N THR A 71 -41.90 48.09 -9.81
CA THR A 71 -41.60 47.12 -10.87
C THR A 71 -40.17 47.31 -11.35
N ARG A 72 -39.42 46.21 -11.47
CA ARG A 72 -38.01 46.20 -11.90
C ARG A 72 -37.91 45.39 -13.20
N ASP A 73 -37.64 46.05 -14.32
CA ASP A 73 -37.35 45.38 -15.60
C ASP A 73 -35.84 45.24 -15.76
N ILE A 74 -35.35 43.99 -15.78
CA ILE A 74 -33.92 43.67 -15.80
C ILE A 74 -33.60 42.97 -17.12
N ARG A 75 -32.63 43.52 -17.86
CA ARG A 75 -32.16 42.94 -19.13
C ARG A 75 -30.65 42.92 -19.17
N ALA A 76 -30.08 41.77 -19.54
CA ALA A 76 -28.65 41.62 -19.77
C ALA A 76 -28.36 41.55 -21.26
N SER A 77 -27.38 42.32 -21.73
CA SER A 77 -26.94 42.33 -23.13
C SER A 77 -25.41 42.19 -23.22
N PRO A 78 -24.89 41.14 -23.87
CA PRO A 78 -25.60 39.96 -24.37
C PRO A 78 -26.17 39.10 -23.22
N ASN A 79 -27.28 38.39 -23.48
CA ASN A 79 -27.91 37.46 -22.51
C ASN A 79 -27.30 36.04 -22.54
N LYS A 80 -26.32 35.82 -23.42
CA LYS A 80 -25.57 34.58 -23.57
C LYS A 80 -24.07 34.86 -23.51
N ILE A 81 -23.34 34.09 -22.73
CA ILE A 81 -21.89 34.18 -22.55
C ILE A 81 -21.22 33.16 -23.47
N ASP A 82 -20.54 33.64 -24.51
CA ASP A 82 -19.67 32.84 -25.37
C ASP A 82 -18.21 33.10 -24.98
N LEU A 83 -17.56 32.10 -24.38
CA LEU A 83 -16.19 32.20 -23.89
C LEU A 83 -15.14 32.22 -25.02
N ARG A 84 -15.51 31.88 -26.26
CA ARG A 84 -14.60 31.93 -27.43
C ARG A 84 -14.52 33.32 -28.05
N LEU A 85 -15.51 34.16 -27.78
CA LEU A 85 -15.66 35.51 -28.31
C LEU A 85 -15.56 36.53 -27.15
N PRO A 86 -14.38 36.71 -26.56
CA PRO A 86 -14.18 37.77 -25.56
C PRO A 86 -14.45 39.13 -26.21
N ASN A 87 -15.20 39.98 -25.51
CA ASN A 87 -15.60 41.30 -25.99
C ASN A 87 -15.02 42.45 -25.15
N CYS A 88 -14.22 42.16 -24.11
CA CYS A 88 -13.51 43.16 -23.31
C CYS A 88 -12.22 42.59 -22.70
N GLU A 89 -11.05 43.23 -22.90
CA GLU A 89 -9.77 42.92 -22.22
C GLU A 89 -9.52 41.41 -21.93
N ASN A 90 -9.49 40.57 -22.97
CA ASN A 90 -9.31 39.11 -22.87
C ASN A 90 -10.32 38.35 -21.99
N SER A 91 -11.47 38.94 -21.69
CA SER A 91 -12.58 38.35 -20.94
C SER A 91 -13.93 38.71 -21.60
N PHE A 92 -15.03 38.33 -20.95
CA PHE A 92 -16.39 38.57 -21.40
C PHE A 92 -17.07 39.61 -20.50
N CYS A 93 -17.66 40.63 -21.11
CA CYS A 93 -18.44 41.67 -20.46
C CYS A 93 -19.89 41.64 -20.95
N LEU A 94 -20.80 41.99 -20.04
CA LEU A 94 -22.20 42.18 -20.32
C LEU A 94 -22.68 43.49 -19.70
N VAL A 95 -23.66 44.12 -20.32
CA VAL A 95 -24.31 45.32 -19.81
C VAL A 95 -25.63 44.90 -19.19
N VAL A 96 -25.81 45.23 -17.91
CA VAL A 96 -27.07 45.05 -17.19
C VAL A 96 -27.86 46.34 -17.26
N HIS A 97 -28.95 46.32 -18.02
CA HIS A 97 -29.91 47.41 -18.13
C HIS A 97 -31.08 47.16 -17.19
N THR A 98 -31.25 48.03 -16.20
CA THR A 98 -32.31 47.90 -15.20
C THR A 98 -33.18 49.15 -15.20
N CYS A 99 -34.49 48.97 -15.31
CA CYS A 99 -35.45 50.05 -15.24
C CYS A 99 -36.42 49.89 -14.08
N PHE A 100 -36.75 51.02 -13.45
CA PHE A 100 -37.66 51.08 -12.32
C PHE A 100 -38.88 51.92 -12.70
N THR A 101 -40.06 51.40 -12.37
CA THR A 101 -41.32 52.16 -12.33
C THR A 101 -42.02 51.89 -11.00
N TYR A 102 -42.97 52.74 -10.63
CA TYR A 102 -43.82 52.45 -9.49
C TYR A 102 -45.29 52.75 -9.78
N ALA A 103 -46.16 51.98 -9.14
CA ALA A 103 -47.59 52.20 -9.10
C ALA A 103 -48.03 52.40 -7.65
N ALA A 104 -49.09 53.18 -7.44
CA ALA A 104 -49.69 53.36 -6.13
C ALA A 104 -51.21 53.56 -6.26
N ASN A 105 -51.94 53.23 -5.19
CA ASN A 105 -53.39 53.42 -5.12
C ASN A 105 -53.70 54.56 -4.14
N PRO A 106 -54.58 55.53 -4.44
CA PRO A 106 -55.22 55.81 -5.74
C PRO A 106 -54.24 56.35 -6.80
N PRO A 107 -54.64 56.36 -8.09
CA PRO A 107 -53.81 56.92 -9.18
C PRO A 107 -53.41 58.40 -8.99
N SER A 108 -54.17 59.14 -8.18
CA SER A 108 -53.87 60.54 -7.81
C SER A 108 -52.66 60.66 -6.86
N TYR A 109 -52.27 59.60 -6.16
CA TYR A 109 -51.16 59.59 -5.23
C TYR A 109 -49.82 59.40 -5.95
N SER A 110 -49.23 60.48 -6.46
CA SER A 110 -48.01 60.43 -7.30
C SER A 110 -46.83 61.21 -6.70
N PRO A 111 -46.26 60.76 -5.57
CA PRO A 111 -45.13 61.43 -4.93
C PRO A 111 -43.83 61.29 -5.74
N ARG A 112 -42.89 62.21 -5.57
CA ARG A 112 -41.51 61.98 -6.03
C ARG A 112 -40.81 61.05 -5.05
N LEU A 113 -40.35 59.90 -5.50
CA LEU A 113 -39.67 58.92 -4.66
C LEU A 113 -38.18 58.91 -4.98
N THR A 114 -37.35 58.81 -3.95
CA THR A 114 -35.97 58.40 -4.09
C THR A 114 -35.89 56.97 -3.60
N ILE A 115 -35.45 56.05 -4.46
CA ILE A 115 -35.27 54.65 -4.12
C ILE A 115 -33.77 54.33 -4.11
N SER A 116 -33.35 53.48 -3.17
CA SER A 116 -32.06 52.81 -3.22
C SER A 116 -32.24 51.47 -3.91
N TYR A 117 -31.36 51.14 -4.84
CA TYR A 117 -31.36 49.86 -5.53
C TYR A 117 -30.04 49.13 -5.31
N SER A 118 -30.10 47.80 -5.35
CA SER A 118 -28.93 46.93 -5.27
C SER A 118 -29.04 45.82 -6.32
N ILE A 119 -28.00 45.72 -7.16
CA ILE A 119 -27.85 44.74 -8.22
C ILE A 119 -26.78 43.75 -7.77
N GLU A 120 -27.15 42.49 -7.64
CA GLU A 120 -26.30 41.42 -7.12
C GLU A 120 -26.20 40.29 -8.14
N ALA A 121 -24.99 39.79 -8.41
CA ALA A 121 -24.79 38.60 -9.22
C ALA A 121 -24.45 37.39 -8.33
N ASP A 122 -24.94 36.20 -8.71
CA ASP A 122 -24.62 34.92 -8.03
C ASP A 122 -24.97 34.92 -6.51
N GLY A 123 -26.04 35.62 -6.10
CA GLY A 123 -26.41 35.78 -4.69
C GLY A 123 -26.59 34.44 -3.94
N ASN A 124 -27.33 33.50 -4.52
CA ASN A 124 -27.50 32.15 -3.92
C ASN A 124 -26.22 31.32 -3.88
N ARG A 125 -25.34 31.46 -4.89
CA ARG A 125 -24.05 30.78 -4.95
C ARG A 125 -23.14 31.25 -3.79
N ARG A 126 -23.18 32.54 -3.44
CA ARG A 126 -22.43 33.08 -2.29
C ARG A 126 -22.94 32.58 -0.94
N LYS A 127 -24.25 32.40 -0.77
CA LYS A 127 -24.82 31.80 0.45
C LYS A 127 -24.32 30.37 0.69
N GLN A 128 -23.83 29.69 -0.35
CA GLN A 128 -23.22 28.35 -0.28
C GLN A 128 -21.69 28.41 -0.09
N GLY A 129 -21.10 29.59 0.15
CA GLY A 129 -19.66 29.76 0.35
C GLY A 129 -18.83 29.81 -0.95
N LEU A 130 -19.47 29.85 -2.13
CA LEU A 130 -18.80 29.93 -3.42
C LEU A 130 -18.63 31.39 -3.87
N THR A 131 -17.55 31.70 -4.60
CA THR A 131 -17.32 33.05 -5.14
C THR A 131 -18.24 33.37 -6.33
N SER A 132 -18.59 34.65 -6.47
CA SER A 132 -19.31 35.16 -7.65
C SER A 132 -18.47 35.02 -8.91
N ARG A 133 -19.09 34.62 -10.02
CA ARG A 133 -18.44 34.52 -11.34
C ARG A 133 -18.34 35.85 -12.07
N ILE A 134 -19.07 36.88 -11.65
CA ILE A 134 -19.06 38.22 -12.24
C ILE A 134 -18.61 39.25 -11.21
N LYS A 135 -17.89 40.26 -11.69
CA LYS A 135 -17.64 41.53 -10.99
C LYS A 135 -18.32 42.69 -11.73
N PHE A 136 -18.90 43.63 -11.01
CA PHE A 136 -19.43 44.86 -11.61
C PHE A 136 -18.29 45.88 -11.74
N LEU A 137 -18.22 46.57 -12.87
CA LEU A 137 -17.25 47.63 -13.13
C LEU A 137 -17.87 48.97 -12.69
N ASN A 138 -17.20 49.69 -11.80
CA ASN A 138 -17.61 51.00 -11.33
C ASN A 138 -16.44 51.98 -11.43
N GLU A 139 -16.67 53.17 -11.99
CA GLU A 139 -15.67 54.24 -12.13
C GLU A 139 -15.21 54.81 -10.77
N THR A 140 -16.05 54.69 -9.73
CA THR A 140 -15.81 55.30 -8.40
C THR A 140 -15.29 54.32 -7.35
N GLN A 141 -15.43 53.01 -7.56
CA GLN A 141 -14.94 51.96 -6.66
C GLN A 141 -14.48 50.75 -7.50
N PRO A 142 -13.17 50.57 -7.72
CA PRO A 142 -12.66 49.51 -8.58
C PRO A 142 -12.89 48.07 -8.05
N GLU A 143 -13.43 47.90 -6.83
CA GLU A 143 -13.48 46.60 -6.14
C GLU A 143 -14.84 46.26 -5.46
N SER A 144 -15.99 46.73 -5.97
CA SER A 144 -17.26 46.15 -5.52
C SER A 144 -17.46 44.77 -6.18
N ASP A 145 -17.04 43.73 -5.47
CA ASP A 145 -16.62 42.45 -6.05
C ASP A 145 -17.75 41.60 -6.67
N ASN A 146 -19.01 41.94 -6.40
CA ASN A 146 -20.21 41.19 -6.83
C ASN A 146 -21.55 41.94 -6.72
N MET A 147 -21.55 43.20 -6.29
CA MET A 147 -22.77 43.96 -6.03
C MET A 147 -22.59 45.42 -6.45
N PHE A 148 -23.62 46.00 -7.03
CA PHE A 148 -23.65 47.40 -7.44
C PHE A 148 -24.85 48.10 -6.80
N ASN A 149 -24.58 49.13 -6.00
CA ASN A 149 -25.59 49.88 -5.27
C ASN A 149 -25.70 51.29 -5.81
N GLY A 150 -26.90 51.85 -5.81
CA GLY A 150 -27.12 53.23 -6.18
C GLY A 150 -28.45 53.76 -5.69
N THR A 151 -28.73 55.00 -6.07
CA THR A 151 -30.00 55.68 -5.78
C THR A 151 -30.56 56.28 -7.05
N ILE A 152 -31.88 56.23 -7.22
CA ILE A 152 -32.57 56.79 -8.38
C ILE A 152 -33.84 57.50 -7.95
N ASP A 153 -34.12 58.62 -8.60
CA ASP A 153 -35.33 59.40 -8.38
C ASP A 153 -36.41 59.01 -9.39
N LEU A 154 -37.59 58.62 -8.89
CA LEU A 154 -38.81 58.39 -9.64
C LEU A 154 -39.73 59.60 -9.49
N ARG A 155 -39.94 60.31 -10.60
CA ARG A 155 -40.60 61.62 -10.62
C ARG A 155 -42.12 61.55 -10.45
N GLY A 156 -42.74 60.39 -10.69
CA GLY A 156 -44.17 60.16 -10.55
C GLY A 156 -44.57 58.72 -10.92
N GLN A 157 -45.83 58.35 -10.68
CA GLN A 157 -46.36 57.03 -11.02
C GLN A 157 -46.15 56.70 -12.51
N ASN A 158 -45.83 55.43 -12.78
CA ASN A 158 -45.61 54.88 -14.12
C ASN A 158 -44.51 55.56 -14.96
N GLN A 159 -43.69 56.42 -14.35
CA GLN A 159 -42.55 57.01 -15.03
C GLN A 159 -41.34 56.08 -14.92
N LEU A 160 -40.81 55.71 -16.08
CA LEU A 160 -39.66 54.83 -16.22
C LEU A 160 -38.37 55.61 -15.99
N ASN A 161 -37.49 55.09 -15.14
CA ASN A 161 -36.11 55.57 -15.02
C ASN A 161 -35.15 54.37 -15.00
N CYS A 162 -34.10 54.43 -15.81
CA CYS A 162 -33.23 53.29 -16.08
C CYS A 162 -31.77 53.60 -15.76
N ILE A 163 -31.03 52.56 -15.38
CA ILE A 163 -29.58 52.59 -15.18
C ILE A 163 -28.95 51.45 -15.96
N GLN A 164 -27.70 51.65 -16.35
CA GLN A 164 -26.88 50.64 -17.00
C GLN A 164 -25.60 50.45 -16.18
N VAL A 165 -25.23 49.19 -15.96
CA VAL A 165 -23.95 48.84 -15.31
C VAL A 165 -23.26 47.75 -16.11
N THR A 166 -21.96 47.92 -16.33
CA THR A 166 -21.15 46.92 -17.02
C THR A 166 -20.65 45.88 -16.01
N ALA A 167 -20.82 44.62 -16.33
CA ALA A 167 -20.35 43.47 -15.57
C ALA A 167 -19.28 42.72 -16.38
N LYS A 168 -18.17 42.34 -15.74
CA LYS A 168 -17.07 41.55 -16.32
C LYS A 168 -17.06 40.17 -15.68
N LEU A 169 -16.91 39.14 -16.51
CA LEU A 169 -16.71 37.76 -16.06
C LEU A 169 -15.34 37.65 -15.38
N LYS A 170 -15.27 37.01 -14.22
CA LYS A 170 -14.00 36.74 -13.52
C LYS A 170 -13.19 35.71 -14.29
N ASP A 171 -11.87 35.79 -14.15
CA ASP A 171 -10.95 34.85 -14.76
C ASP A 171 -11.01 33.48 -14.04
N ASN A 172 -10.67 32.41 -14.74
CA ASN A 172 -10.55 31.05 -14.18
C ASN A 172 -11.82 30.48 -13.51
N ILE A 173 -13.01 30.86 -13.98
CA ILE A 173 -14.26 30.26 -13.50
C ILE A 173 -14.32 28.74 -13.81
N LYS A 174 -14.61 27.92 -12.79
CA LYS A 174 -14.85 26.48 -12.96
C LYS A 174 -16.26 26.20 -13.49
N ASP A 175 -17.28 26.86 -12.94
CA ASP A 175 -18.66 26.63 -13.37
C ASP A 175 -19.03 27.44 -14.62
N LYS A 176 -19.01 26.75 -15.76
CA LYS A 176 -19.31 27.27 -17.10
C LYS A 176 -20.62 26.72 -17.67
N LEU A 177 -21.46 26.11 -16.84
CA LEU A 177 -22.68 25.43 -17.27
C LEU A 177 -23.96 26.09 -16.73
N ARG A 178 -23.98 26.43 -15.44
CA ARG A 178 -25.16 27.03 -14.80
C ARG A 178 -25.29 28.51 -15.17
N SER A 179 -26.52 28.98 -15.31
CA SER A 179 -26.80 30.41 -15.54
C SER A 179 -26.29 31.27 -14.38
N ILE A 180 -26.01 32.53 -14.67
CA ILE A 180 -25.64 33.54 -13.67
C ILE A 180 -26.89 34.37 -13.37
N PRO A 181 -27.51 34.21 -12.19
CA PRO A 181 -28.64 35.04 -11.79
C PRO A 181 -28.15 36.44 -11.43
N ILE A 182 -28.80 37.45 -12.01
CA ILE A 182 -28.66 38.86 -11.69
C ILE A 182 -29.93 39.27 -10.95
N GLU A 183 -29.81 39.49 -9.65
CA GLU A 183 -30.91 39.86 -8.76
C GLU A 183 -30.91 41.37 -8.53
N VAL A 184 -32.05 42.03 -8.69
CA VAL A 184 -32.22 43.46 -8.39
C VAL A 184 -33.24 43.63 -7.27
N SER A 185 -32.83 44.33 -6.21
CA SER A 185 -33.69 44.80 -5.13
C SER A 185 -33.83 46.31 -5.17
N ALA A 186 -34.94 46.82 -4.62
CA ALA A 186 -35.15 48.26 -4.46
C ALA A 186 -35.94 48.55 -3.19
N GLU A 187 -35.51 49.61 -2.48
CA GLU A 187 -36.08 50.11 -1.24
C GLU A 187 -36.35 51.61 -1.32
N ILE A 188 -37.41 52.09 -0.67
CA ILE A 188 -37.76 53.51 -0.64
C ILE A 188 -36.95 54.19 0.46
N ILE A 189 -36.14 55.20 0.11
CA ILE A 189 -35.33 55.96 1.09
C ILE A 189 -35.87 57.36 1.33
N ALA A 190 -36.59 57.95 0.37
CA ALA A 190 -37.26 59.25 0.56
C ALA A 190 -38.52 59.38 -0.31
N ALA A 191 -39.48 60.18 0.18
CA ALA A 191 -40.68 60.56 -0.58
C ALA A 191 -40.95 62.06 -0.40
N LYS A 192 -40.86 62.83 -1.48
CA LYS A 192 -41.20 64.26 -1.51
C LYS A 192 -42.67 64.42 -1.91
N GLN A 193 -43.50 64.80 -0.94
CA GLN A 193 -44.93 65.09 -1.11
C GLN A 193 -45.27 66.58 -0.94
N GLN A 194 -46.40 67.01 -1.51
CA GLN A 194 -47.00 68.32 -1.25
C GLN A 194 -47.66 68.39 0.15
N LYS A 195 -47.97 69.61 0.62
CA LYS A 195 -48.30 69.94 2.03
C LYS A 195 -49.45 69.10 2.61
N SER A 196 -49.28 68.66 3.87
CA SER A 196 -50.36 68.06 4.68
C SER A 196 -51.43 69.11 4.97
N LYS A 197 -52.71 68.75 4.78
CA LYS A 197 -53.84 69.65 5.02
C LYS A 197 -54.13 69.89 6.52
N ASN A 198 -53.72 68.96 7.39
CA ASN A 198 -54.22 68.88 8.79
C ASN A 198 -53.10 68.96 9.86
N GLY A 199 -51.88 69.37 9.52
CA GLY A 199 -50.78 69.51 10.50
C GLY A 199 -50.20 68.20 11.06
N LEU A 200 -50.76 67.05 10.71
CA LEU A 200 -50.24 65.73 11.10
C LEU A 200 -48.90 65.40 10.40
N PRO A 201 -47.99 64.68 11.08
CA PRO A 201 -46.69 64.29 10.52
C PRO A 201 -46.89 63.32 9.35
N ARG A 202 -46.10 63.51 8.30
CA ARG A 202 -46.20 62.75 7.05
C ARG A 202 -45.73 61.32 7.25
N LEU A 203 -46.45 60.38 6.64
CA LEU A 203 -46.10 58.96 6.66
C LEU A 203 -45.25 58.62 5.44
N MET A 204 -44.16 57.92 5.67
CA MET A 204 -43.37 57.36 4.58
C MET A 204 -44.16 56.24 3.91
N PRO A 205 -44.25 56.19 2.57
CA PRO A 205 -44.89 55.06 1.89
C PRO A 205 -44.21 53.74 2.25
N ILE A 206 -44.94 52.63 2.12
CA ILE A 206 -44.41 51.28 2.33
C ILE A 206 -44.45 50.49 1.02
N LEU A 207 -43.48 49.60 0.83
CA LEU A 207 -43.51 48.67 -0.29
C LEU A 207 -44.60 47.62 -0.09
N ASP A 208 -45.24 47.23 -1.19
CA ASP A 208 -46.21 46.15 -1.20
C ASP A 208 -45.53 44.80 -0.85
N ALA A 209 -45.85 44.27 0.33
CA ALA A 209 -45.32 43.02 0.84
C ALA A 209 -45.81 41.77 0.06
N SER A 210 -46.79 41.91 -0.83
CA SER A 210 -47.25 40.81 -1.69
C SER A 210 -46.34 40.57 -2.90
N HIS A 211 -45.49 41.54 -3.25
CA HIS A 211 -44.54 41.45 -4.35
C HIS A 211 -43.18 40.96 -3.84
N PRO A 212 -42.41 40.23 -4.67
CA PRO A 212 -41.08 39.77 -4.29
C PRO A 212 -40.15 40.96 -4.02
N SER A 213 -39.28 40.81 -3.02
CA SER A 213 -38.29 41.83 -2.66
C SER A 213 -37.18 42.00 -3.71
N LYS A 214 -37.04 41.01 -4.61
CA LYS A 214 -36.03 40.91 -5.65
C LYS A 214 -36.64 40.37 -6.95
N ASP A 215 -36.22 40.94 -8.07
CA ASP A 215 -36.48 40.39 -9.41
C ASP A 215 -35.17 39.82 -9.97
N THR A 216 -35.24 38.79 -10.82
CA THR A 216 -34.05 38.07 -11.31
C THR A 216 -34.04 37.95 -12.82
N ALA A 217 -32.88 38.23 -13.43
CA ALA A 217 -32.58 37.91 -14.83
C ALA A 217 -31.46 36.88 -14.91
N GLU A 218 -31.62 35.89 -15.80
CA GLU A 218 -30.65 34.80 -15.96
C GLU A 218 -29.77 35.02 -17.19
N VAL A 219 -28.45 35.01 -17.00
CA VAL A 219 -27.47 35.03 -18.10
C VAL A 219 -26.92 33.62 -18.32
N ASN A 220 -27.07 33.08 -19.51
CA ASN A 220 -26.73 31.69 -19.80
C ASN A 220 -25.36 31.57 -20.47
N PHE A 221 -24.59 30.53 -20.18
CA PHE A 221 -23.44 30.16 -21.00
C PHE A 221 -23.89 29.50 -22.31
N VAL A 222 -23.17 29.74 -23.41
CA VAL A 222 -23.39 29.01 -24.67
C VAL A 222 -22.91 27.56 -24.48
N LYS A 223 -23.83 26.61 -24.65
CA LYS A 223 -23.61 25.17 -24.48
C LYS A 223 -23.40 24.49 -25.84
N GLU A 224 -22.22 24.65 -26.42
CA GLU A 224 -21.93 24.19 -27.80
C GLU A 224 -21.85 22.66 -27.93
N GLY A 225 -21.40 21.98 -26.88
CA GLY A 225 -21.23 20.52 -26.87
C GLY A 225 -22.49 19.74 -26.54
N CYS A 226 -23.65 20.40 -26.43
CA CYS A 226 -24.88 19.81 -25.92
C CYS A 226 -25.93 19.79 -27.03
N ARG A 227 -26.43 18.60 -27.35
CA ARG A 227 -27.36 18.39 -28.48
C ARG A 227 -28.72 19.02 -28.22
N ASP A 228 -29.18 18.98 -26.98
CA ASP A 228 -30.37 19.69 -26.52
C ASP A 228 -29.93 20.98 -25.84
N SER A 229 -30.15 22.12 -26.49
CA SER A 229 -29.64 23.47 -26.14
C SER A 229 -29.82 23.95 -24.68
N LYS A 230 -30.49 23.19 -23.82
CA LYS A 230 -30.71 23.51 -22.40
C LYS A 230 -30.01 22.58 -21.42
N VAL A 231 -29.77 21.30 -21.73
CA VAL A 231 -29.21 20.30 -20.80
C VAL A 231 -28.13 19.48 -21.50
N CYS A 232 -26.99 19.32 -20.83
CA CYS A 232 -25.86 18.55 -21.35
C CYS A 232 -25.88 17.16 -20.72
N HIS A 233 -26.18 16.13 -21.52
CA HIS A 233 -26.26 14.75 -21.04
C HIS A 233 -24.92 14.04 -21.27
N SER A 234 -24.10 13.93 -20.23
CA SER A 234 -22.80 13.25 -20.34
C SER A 234 -22.92 11.73 -20.25
N LYS A 235 -21.91 11.02 -20.75
CA LYS A 235 -21.84 9.55 -20.65
C LYS A 235 -20.44 9.11 -20.23
N LEU A 236 -20.01 9.61 -19.08
CA LEU A 236 -18.73 9.28 -18.49
C LEU A 236 -18.71 7.81 -18.06
N LYS A 237 -17.69 7.07 -18.48
CA LYS A 237 -17.39 5.70 -18.04
C LYS A 237 -15.94 5.61 -17.61
N MET A 238 -15.68 4.90 -16.51
CA MET A 238 -14.31 4.58 -16.07
C MET A 238 -14.01 3.09 -16.19
N GLU A 239 -12.78 2.80 -16.61
CA GLU A 239 -12.13 1.50 -16.47
C GLU A 239 -10.88 1.69 -15.62
N TYR A 240 -10.50 0.67 -14.86
CA TYR A 240 -9.34 0.73 -13.97
C TYR A 240 -8.52 -0.55 -14.02
N SER A 241 -7.24 -0.43 -13.70
CA SER A 241 -6.31 -1.56 -13.59
C SER A 241 -5.15 -1.21 -12.66
N LEU A 242 -4.65 -2.20 -11.90
CA LEU A 242 -3.56 -2.00 -10.95
C LEU A 242 -2.23 -2.44 -11.55
N PHE A 243 -1.19 -1.65 -11.31
CA PHE A 243 0.18 -1.87 -11.76
C PHE A 243 1.18 -1.61 -10.63
N TYR A 244 2.36 -2.22 -10.74
CA TYR A 244 3.55 -1.83 -9.99
C TYR A 244 4.22 -0.62 -10.64
N LYS A 245 4.72 0.32 -9.83
CA LYS A 245 5.65 1.36 -10.27
C LYS A 245 7.05 1.06 -9.74
N GLN A 246 8.02 0.95 -10.66
CA GLN A 246 9.42 0.73 -10.29
C GLN A 246 10.09 2.05 -9.84
N SER A 247 10.93 2.00 -8.78
CA SER A 247 11.43 3.19 -8.07
C SER A 247 12.45 4.08 -8.81
N SER A 248 12.57 3.99 -10.14
CA SER A 248 13.50 4.84 -10.91
C SER A 248 13.15 5.03 -12.39
N GLN A 249 12.15 4.33 -12.92
CA GLN A 249 11.71 4.42 -14.31
C GLN A 249 10.18 4.51 -14.35
N ASP A 250 9.62 5.20 -15.35
CA ASP A 250 8.16 5.21 -15.61
C ASP A 250 7.73 3.90 -16.32
N VAL A 251 8.15 2.78 -15.75
CA VAL A 251 7.76 1.42 -16.15
C VAL A 251 6.66 0.94 -15.22
N PHE A 252 5.55 0.52 -15.83
CA PHE A 252 4.36 0.06 -15.13
C PHE A 252 4.10 -1.40 -15.50
N LEU A 253 4.12 -2.30 -14.51
CA LEU A 253 3.94 -3.74 -14.71
C LEU A 253 2.58 -4.17 -14.13
N PRO A 254 1.71 -4.85 -14.88
CA PRO A 254 0.39 -5.23 -14.37
C PRO A 254 0.49 -6.18 -13.18
N LEU A 255 -0.46 -6.08 -12.25
CA LEU A 255 -0.58 -7.04 -11.16
C LEU A 255 -1.04 -8.40 -11.69
N THR A 256 -0.51 -9.46 -11.09
CA THR A 256 -1.02 -10.82 -11.24
C THR A 256 -2.38 -10.94 -10.56
N LYS A 257 -3.17 -11.92 -10.98
CA LYS A 257 -4.49 -12.17 -10.41
C LYS A 257 -4.51 -13.54 -9.73
N SER A 258 -5.17 -13.60 -8.58
CA SER A 258 -5.39 -14.83 -7.84
C SER A 258 -6.29 -15.80 -8.61
N LYS A 259 -6.42 -17.03 -8.09
CA LYS A 259 -7.37 -18.04 -8.59
C LYS A 259 -8.82 -17.55 -8.64
N TYR A 260 -9.18 -16.55 -7.84
CA TYR A 260 -10.50 -15.93 -7.80
C TYR A 260 -10.58 -14.63 -8.62
N ASN A 261 -9.60 -14.35 -9.49
CA ASN A 261 -9.51 -13.17 -10.34
C ASN A 261 -9.40 -11.83 -9.57
N ILE A 262 -8.88 -11.89 -8.33
CA ILE A 262 -8.58 -10.72 -7.49
C ILE A 262 -7.13 -10.29 -7.73
N PRO A 263 -6.82 -9.01 -7.96
CA PRO A 263 -5.44 -8.55 -8.07
C PRO A 263 -4.60 -8.85 -6.82
N GLU A 264 -3.39 -9.36 -7.01
CA GLU A 264 -2.42 -9.63 -5.94
C GLU A 264 -1.27 -8.62 -6.01
N PHE A 265 -1.11 -7.85 -4.93
CA PHE A 265 -0.04 -6.88 -4.77
C PHE A 265 1.08 -7.46 -3.90
N HIS A 266 2.18 -7.83 -4.54
CA HIS A 266 3.40 -8.35 -3.93
C HIS A 266 4.30 -7.19 -3.52
N LEU A 267 4.27 -6.85 -2.24
CA LEU A 267 5.15 -5.85 -1.66
C LEU A 267 6.53 -6.48 -1.38
N ASN A 268 7.57 -5.89 -1.97
CA ASN A 268 8.97 -6.25 -1.72
C ASN A 268 9.82 -4.97 -1.57
N TYR A 269 11.11 -5.11 -1.22
CA TYR A 269 11.98 -3.95 -0.95
C TYR A 269 12.26 -3.05 -2.20
N GLU A 270 12.03 -3.56 -3.42
CA GLU A 270 12.26 -2.86 -4.70
C GLU A 270 10.98 -2.28 -5.32
N LYS A 271 9.82 -2.89 -5.06
CA LYS A 271 8.50 -2.56 -5.59
C LYS A 271 7.70 -1.79 -4.54
N LYS A 272 7.92 -0.48 -4.50
CA LYS A 272 7.44 0.37 -3.39
C LYS A 272 6.09 1.03 -3.65
N ASP A 273 5.73 1.28 -4.90
CA ASP A 273 4.56 2.10 -5.20
C ASP A 273 3.55 1.36 -6.06
N LEU A 274 2.27 1.56 -5.71
CA LEU A 274 1.13 1.07 -6.45
C LEU A 274 0.72 2.14 -7.47
N ALA A 275 0.50 1.74 -8.71
CA ALA A 275 -0.01 2.61 -9.77
C ALA A 275 -1.41 2.15 -10.18
N LEU A 276 -2.40 3.00 -9.97
CA LEU A 276 -3.77 2.78 -10.40
C LEU A 276 -3.97 3.45 -11.77
N GLN A 277 -4.03 2.64 -12.82
CA GLN A 277 -4.44 3.12 -14.13
C GLN A 277 -5.93 3.40 -14.12
N VAL A 278 -6.31 4.59 -14.57
CA VAL A 278 -7.70 4.96 -14.79
C VAL A 278 -7.86 5.45 -16.22
N ILE A 279 -8.86 4.88 -16.90
CA ILE A 279 -9.24 5.24 -18.26
C ILE A 279 -10.66 5.78 -18.18
N VAL A 280 -10.85 7.05 -18.53
CA VAL A 280 -12.18 7.68 -18.57
C VAL A 280 -12.54 7.99 -20.00
N THR A 281 -13.78 7.68 -20.38
CA THR A 281 -14.34 7.96 -21.70
C THR A 281 -15.67 8.69 -21.61
N ASN A 282 -15.94 9.57 -22.58
CA ASN A 282 -17.24 10.22 -22.74
C ASN A 282 -17.83 9.88 -24.12
N THR A 283 -17.98 8.58 -24.39
CA THR A 283 -18.43 8.09 -25.71
C THR A 283 -19.95 8.21 -25.83
N ASN A 284 -20.41 8.74 -26.96
CA ASN A 284 -21.84 8.92 -27.27
C ASN A 284 -22.62 9.88 -26.35
N GLY A 285 -21.99 10.52 -25.36
CA GLY A 285 -22.56 11.62 -24.57
C GLY A 285 -22.31 13.00 -25.20
N ASP A 286 -22.85 14.03 -24.56
CA ASP A 286 -22.51 15.44 -24.78
C ASP A 286 -21.30 15.84 -23.92
N ASP A 287 -20.82 17.07 -24.07
CA ASP A 287 -19.69 17.58 -23.28
C ASP A 287 -19.98 17.53 -21.77
N ALA A 288 -19.02 17.03 -20.98
CA ALA A 288 -19.15 16.92 -19.53
C ALA A 288 -18.39 18.07 -18.84
N TYR A 289 -19.12 18.99 -18.20
CA TYR A 289 -18.57 20.14 -17.48
C TYR A 289 -18.13 19.80 -16.07
N GLU A 290 -17.04 20.42 -15.61
CA GLU A 290 -16.40 20.14 -14.31
C GLU A 290 -16.20 18.62 -14.07
N ALA A 291 -15.86 17.88 -15.13
CA ALA A 291 -15.65 16.44 -15.04
C ALA A 291 -14.38 16.17 -14.23
N LYS A 292 -14.54 15.43 -13.13
CA LYS A 292 -13.45 15.06 -12.23
C LYS A 292 -13.59 13.63 -11.74
N LEU A 293 -12.46 13.06 -11.33
CA LEU A 293 -12.40 11.79 -10.63
C LEU A 293 -11.98 12.04 -9.19
N VAL A 294 -12.75 11.52 -8.24
CA VAL A 294 -12.43 11.55 -6.81
C VAL A 294 -11.99 10.15 -6.40
N GLY A 295 -10.73 10.01 -6.01
CA GLY A 295 -10.18 8.80 -5.42
C GLY A 295 -10.09 8.92 -3.90
N LYS A 296 -10.66 7.97 -3.17
CA LYS A 296 -10.52 7.84 -1.72
C LYS A 296 -9.73 6.57 -1.40
N PHE A 297 -8.66 6.74 -0.64
CA PHE A 297 -7.66 5.71 -0.35
C PHE A 297 -7.72 5.34 1.14
N PRO A 298 -7.52 4.05 1.48
CA PRO A 298 -7.45 3.60 2.87
C PRO A 298 -6.16 4.10 3.51
N GLU A 299 -6.06 4.07 4.85
CA GLU A 299 -4.88 4.56 5.58
C GLU A 299 -3.57 3.84 5.23
N THR A 300 -3.66 2.65 4.63
CA THR A 300 -2.51 1.87 4.16
C THR A 300 -1.89 2.44 2.88
N LEU A 301 -2.60 3.32 2.16
CA LEU A 301 -2.20 3.92 0.89
C LEU A 301 -2.34 5.44 0.94
N SER A 302 -1.35 6.17 0.44
CA SER A 302 -1.42 7.63 0.33
C SER A 302 -1.13 8.10 -1.08
N TYR A 303 -1.87 9.11 -1.55
CA TYR A 303 -1.61 9.74 -2.83
C TYR A 303 -0.19 10.33 -2.90
N SER A 304 0.55 9.99 -3.96
CA SER A 304 1.91 10.47 -4.20
C SER A 304 2.06 11.28 -5.49
N GLY A 305 1.19 11.07 -6.49
CA GLY A 305 1.30 11.81 -7.76
C GLY A 305 0.44 11.25 -8.89
N VAL A 306 0.56 11.89 -10.06
CA VAL A 306 -0.18 11.53 -11.28
C VAL A 306 0.76 11.47 -12.50
N ARG A 307 0.52 10.52 -13.41
CA ARG A 307 1.22 10.39 -14.70
C ARG A 307 0.22 10.21 -15.84
N SER A 308 0.15 11.16 -16.76
CA SER A 308 -0.68 11.04 -17.97
C SER A 308 -0.10 10.02 -18.94
N ILE A 309 -0.95 9.20 -19.55
CA ILE A 309 -0.59 8.22 -20.60
C ILE A 309 -0.90 8.79 -22.00
N THR A 310 -2.00 9.52 -22.13
CA THR A 310 -2.53 9.97 -23.42
C THR A 310 -2.19 11.43 -23.71
N GLY A 311 -1.14 11.69 -24.50
CA GLY A 311 -0.86 12.97 -25.17
C GLY A 311 -0.74 14.21 -24.27
N ASN A 312 -0.58 15.39 -24.89
CA ASN A 312 -0.28 16.71 -24.28
C ASN A 312 -1.31 17.24 -23.23
N LYS A 313 -2.25 16.43 -22.74
CA LYS A 313 -3.18 16.81 -21.67
C LYS A 313 -2.61 16.42 -20.31
N HIS A 314 -1.99 17.38 -19.65
CA HIS A 314 -1.61 17.24 -18.25
C HIS A 314 -2.87 17.18 -17.38
N ILE A 315 -3.00 16.11 -16.61
CA ILE A 315 -4.03 15.96 -15.59
C ILE A 315 -3.50 16.57 -14.31
N ILE A 316 -4.31 17.41 -13.68
CA ILE A 316 -4.00 18.03 -12.39
C ILE A 316 -4.83 17.29 -11.36
N CYS A 317 -4.15 16.74 -10.35
CA CYS A 317 -4.79 16.09 -9.21
C CYS A 317 -4.37 16.81 -7.93
N GLU A 318 -5.35 17.26 -7.16
CA GLU A 318 -5.14 17.90 -5.87
C GLU A 318 -5.55 16.92 -4.76
N SER A 319 -4.64 16.66 -3.82
CA SER A 319 -4.89 15.78 -2.68
C SER A 319 -5.12 16.56 -1.39
N ASN A 320 -5.81 15.94 -0.45
CA ASN A 320 -5.85 16.45 0.93
C ASN A 320 -4.47 16.31 1.61
N GLN A 321 -4.30 16.92 2.78
CA GLN A 321 -3.02 16.96 3.52
C GLN A 321 -2.46 15.56 3.82
N ASN A 322 -3.33 14.58 4.12
CA ASN A 322 -2.92 13.22 4.47
C ASN A 322 -2.82 12.29 3.25
N GLY A 323 -3.13 12.76 2.04
CA GLY A 323 -3.15 11.94 0.82
C GLY A 323 -4.22 10.84 0.80
N SER A 324 -5.20 10.84 1.70
CA SER A 324 -6.29 9.85 1.75
C SER A 324 -7.41 10.13 0.74
N GLN A 325 -7.43 11.33 0.14
CA GLN A 325 -8.33 11.65 -0.96
C GLN A 325 -7.60 12.52 -1.99
N ALA A 326 -7.81 12.23 -3.27
CA ALA A 326 -7.34 13.05 -4.37
C ALA A 326 -8.44 13.31 -5.39
N GLU A 327 -8.52 14.56 -5.87
CA GLU A 327 -9.44 15.00 -6.91
C GLU A 327 -8.66 15.32 -8.18
N CYS A 328 -8.90 14.56 -9.24
CA CYS A 328 -8.25 14.69 -10.54
C CYS A 328 -9.18 15.36 -11.55
N GLU A 329 -8.78 16.52 -12.07
CA GLU A 329 -9.53 17.25 -13.09
C GLU A 329 -9.34 16.58 -14.46
N LEU A 330 -10.43 16.07 -15.04
CA LEU A 330 -10.41 15.37 -16.33
C LEU A 330 -10.57 16.32 -17.51
N GLY A 331 -11.26 17.44 -17.28
CA GLY A 331 -11.46 18.51 -18.25
C GLY A 331 -12.69 19.34 -17.94
N ASN A 332 -12.67 20.60 -18.40
CA ASN A 332 -13.78 21.52 -18.18
C ASN A 332 -14.03 22.42 -19.43
N PRO A 333 -14.73 21.90 -20.45
CA PRO A 333 -15.41 20.59 -20.47
C PRO A 333 -14.50 19.41 -20.86
N PHE A 334 -14.86 18.21 -20.40
CA PHE A 334 -14.40 16.94 -20.94
C PHE A 334 -15.23 16.57 -22.16
N LYS A 335 -14.64 16.84 -23.33
CA LYS A 335 -15.32 16.85 -24.63
C LYS A 335 -15.98 15.51 -24.99
N ARG A 336 -17.03 15.57 -25.80
CA ARG A 336 -17.67 14.42 -26.43
C ARG A 336 -16.66 13.54 -27.17
N ASN A 337 -16.86 12.23 -27.07
CA ASN A 337 -16.03 11.19 -27.69
C ASN A 337 -14.53 11.29 -27.31
N SER A 338 -14.21 11.97 -26.20
CA SER A 338 -12.85 12.00 -25.69
C SER A 338 -12.57 10.81 -24.78
N LYS A 339 -11.30 10.42 -24.76
CA LYS A 339 -10.73 9.37 -23.91
C LYS A 339 -9.48 9.94 -23.25
N ILE A 340 -9.33 9.68 -21.96
CA ILE A 340 -8.12 10.02 -21.22
C ILE A 340 -7.69 8.83 -20.37
N ALA A 341 -6.40 8.54 -20.34
CA ALA A 341 -5.81 7.50 -19.55
C ALA A 341 -4.63 8.06 -18.76
N PHE A 342 -4.54 7.70 -17.49
CA PHE A 342 -3.51 8.17 -16.57
C PHE A 342 -3.31 7.20 -15.41
N TYR A 343 -2.19 7.33 -14.72
CA TYR A 343 -1.89 6.62 -13.50
C TYR A 343 -2.01 7.56 -12.30
N ILE A 344 -2.71 7.10 -11.27
CA ILE A 344 -2.62 7.64 -9.91
C ILE A 344 -1.56 6.82 -9.17
N ILE A 345 -0.51 7.47 -8.70
CA ILE A 345 0.57 6.83 -7.96
C ILE A 345 0.24 6.91 -6.47
N LEU A 346 0.22 5.75 -5.82
CA LEU A 346 -0.09 5.57 -4.41
C LEU A 346 1.14 4.99 -3.71
N SER A 347 1.57 5.68 -2.67
CA SER A 347 2.63 5.19 -1.78
C SER A 347 2.07 4.09 -0.89
N THR A 348 2.86 3.04 -0.69
CA THR A 348 2.47 1.86 0.12
C THR A 348 3.14 1.83 1.50
N LEU A 349 3.73 2.96 1.94
CA LEU A 349 4.43 3.05 3.22
C LEU A 349 3.54 2.77 4.44
N GLY A 350 2.21 2.88 4.30
CA GLY A 350 1.25 2.55 5.34
C GLY A 350 0.94 1.04 5.47
N ILE A 351 1.38 0.20 4.53
CA ILE A 351 1.17 -1.25 4.58
C ILE A 351 2.04 -1.87 5.69
N ASN A 352 1.42 -2.68 6.54
CA ASN A 352 2.10 -3.42 7.61
C ASN A 352 1.84 -4.93 7.50
N LEU A 353 2.49 -5.73 8.36
CA LEU A 353 2.38 -7.19 8.36
C LEU A 353 0.97 -7.76 8.57
N ASN A 354 0.02 -6.96 9.08
CA ASN A 354 -1.36 -7.38 9.31
C ASN A 354 -2.31 -6.96 8.17
N THR A 355 -1.81 -6.21 7.18
CA THR A 355 -2.61 -5.75 6.05
C THR A 355 -2.77 -6.88 5.03
N ASN A 356 -3.92 -7.54 5.02
CA ASN A 356 -4.21 -8.63 4.07
C ASN A 356 -4.80 -8.14 2.74
N GLU A 357 -5.56 -7.06 2.78
CA GLU A 357 -6.21 -6.46 1.61
C GLU A 357 -6.34 -4.94 1.77
N PHE A 358 -6.56 -4.25 0.66
CA PHE A 358 -6.98 -2.85 0.65
C PHE A 358 -8.12 -2.61 -0.34
N GLU A 359 -8.94 -1.59 -0.07
CA GLU A 359 -10.06 -1.17 -0.92
C GLU A 359 -9.90 0.32 -1.28
N ILE A 360 -9.79 0.63 -2.56
CA ILE A 360 -9.78 1.99 -3.10
C ILE A 360 -11.17 2.32 -3.63
N ASN A 361 -11.71 3.48 -3.28
CA ASN A 361 -13.01 3.95 -3.76
C ASN A 361 -12.80 5.03 -4.83
N LEU A 362 -13.27 4.79 -6.04
CA LEU A 362 -13.21 5.72 -7.16
C LEU A 362 -14.61 6.23 -7.51
N GLN A 363 -14.76 7.54 -7.69
CA GLN A 363 -16.04 8.13 -8.06
C GLN A 363 -15.85 9.23 -9.11
N LEU A 364 -16.53 9.09 -10.23
CA LEU A 364 -16.63 10.15 -11.23
C LEU A 364 -17.67 11.18 -10.80
N GLN A 365 -17.40 12.46 -11.05
CA GLN A 365 -18.31 13.57 -10.78
C GLN A 365 -18.30 14.55 -11.96
N THR A 366 -19.44 15.18 -12.21
CA THR A 366 -19.66 16.16 -13.27
C THR A 366 -20.83 17.06 -12.87
N THR A 367 -20.88 18.28 -13.38
CA THR A 367 -22.06 19.15 -13.24
C THR A 367 -23.07 18.97 -14.38
N SER A 368 -22.69 18.21 -15.42
CA SER A 368 -23.60 17.80 -16.49
C SER A 368 -24.58 16.73 -16.00
N ASP A 369 -25.68 16.55 -16.71
CA ASP A 369 -26.72 15.61 -16.32
C ASP A 369 -26.27 14.17 -16.59
N GLN A 370 -26.07 13.40 -15.52
CA GLN A 370 -25.76 11.99 -15.56
C GLN A 370 -26.00 11.36 -14.17
N SER A 371 -26.95 10.44 -14.08
CA SER A 371 -27.37 9.83 -12.81
C SER A 371 -26.68 8.49 -12.48
N ASP A 372 -26.02 7.86 -13.46
CA ASP A 372 -25.42 6.52 -13.34
C ASP A 372 -23.94 6.52 -12.87
N LEU A 373 -23.52 7.58 -12.17
CA LEU A 373 -22.16 7.75 -11.65
C LEU A 373 -21.99 7.14 -10.25
N PHE A 374 -22.02 5.81 -10.19
CA PHE A 374 -21.84 5.08 -8.94
C PHE A 374 -20.36 4.96 -8.53
N PRO A 375 -20.07 4.94 -7.21
CA PRO A 375 -18.73 4.64 -6.72
C PRO A 375 -18.28 3.22 -7.11
N VAL A 376 -17.04 3.09 -7.53
CA VAL A 376 -16.39 1.83 -7.90
C VAL A 376 -15.36 1.46 -6.84
N LYS A 377 -15.46 0.23 -6.33
CA LYS A 377 -14.56 -0.32 -5.32
C LYS A 377 -13.50 -1.21 -5.97
N VAL A 378 -12.25 -0.81 -5.83
CA VAL A 378 -11.09 -1.56 -6.33
C VAL A 378 -10.45 -2.29 -5.15
N ARG A 379 -10.53 -3.61 -5.14
CA ARG A 379 -9.92 -4.46 -4.11
C ARG A 379 -8.65 -5.11 -4.61
N SER A 380 -7.69 -5.30 -3.72
CA SER A 380 -6.47 -6.05 -3.97
C SER A 380 -6.06 -6.79 -2.71
N GLU A 381 -5.63 -8.03 -2.86
CA GLU A 381 -4.94 -8.77 -1.83
C GLU A 381 -3.48 -8.29 -1.75
N VAL A 382 -2.92 -8.30 -0.55
CA VAL A 382 -1.56 -7.83 -0.27
C VAL A 382 -0.73 -9.01 0.18
N ILE A 383 0.30 -9.35 -0.60
CA ILE A 383 1.28 -10.39 -0.28
C ILE A 383 2.59 -9.70 0.06
N ILE A 384 3.18 -10.01 1.20
CA ILE A 384 4.45 -9.39 1.65
C ILE A 384 5.56 -10.42 1.51
N GLU A 385 6.48 -10.15 0.60
CA GLU A 385 7.66 -10.98 0.36
C GLU A 385 8.84 -10.44 1.19
N ILE A 386 9.13 -11.11 2.30
CA ILE A 386 10.26 -10.74 3.16
C ILE A 386 11.53 -11.40 2.60
N PRO A 387 12.58 -10.64 2.24
CA PRO A 387 13.85 -11.17 1.74
C PRO A 387 14.71 -11.67 2.90
N LEU A 388 14.11 -12.49 3.77
CA LEU A 388 14.79 -13.16 4.86
C LEU A 388 15.30 -14.51 4.35
N SER A 389 16.60 -14.73 4.51
CA SER A 389 17.28 -15.93 4.03
C SER A 389 18.22 -16.50 5.07
N VAL A 390 18.42 -17.82 5.02
CA VAL A 390 19.39 -18.53 5.85
C VAL A 390 20.46 -19.18 4.98
N SER A 391 21.72 -18.93 5.31
CA SER A 391 22.89 -19.58 4.72
C SER A 391 23.58 -20.44 5.76
N GLY A 392 24.12 -21.60 5.36
CA GLY A 392 24.78 -22.52 6.27
C GLY A 392 26.11 -23.02 5.70
N GLU A 393 27.11 -23.20 6.56
CA GLU A 393 28.40 -23.79 6.22
C GLU A 393 28.88 -24.75 7.33
N ALA A 394 29.75 -25.71 6.96
CA ALA A 394 30.40 -26.61 7.91
C ALA A 394 31.93 -26.52 7.79
N LYS A 395 32.61 -26.43 8.94
CA LYS A 395 34.07 -26.34 9.02
C LYS A 395 34.61 -27.38 10.02
N PRO A 396 35.43 -28.36 9.56
CA PRO A 396 35.69 -28.70 8.17
C PRO A 396 34.45 -29.30 7.49
N ASN A 397 34.38 -29.23 6.15
CA ASN A 397 33.31 -29.83 5.35
C ASN A 397 33.58 -31.30 4.99
N GLN A 398 34.79 -31.79 5.26
CA GLN A 398 35.18 -33.19 5.12
C GLN A 398 35.90 -33.63 6.39
N VAL A 399 35.55 -34.79 6.91
CA VAL A 399 36.14 -35.38 8.11
C VAL A 399 36.39 -36.86 7.91
N SER A 400 37.44 -37.37 8.55
CA SER A 400 37.68 -38.81 8.64
C SER A 400 37.23 -39.37 9.98
N PHE A 401 36.86 -40.65 9.97
CA PHE A 401 36.58 -41.44 11.18
C PHE A 401 37.54 -42.61 11.33
N GLY A 402 37.99 -42.86 12.56
CA GLY A 402 38.93 -43.92 12.91
C GLY A 402 39.18 -43.97 14.42
N GLY A 403 40.06 -44.86 14.86
CA GLY A 403 40.38 -45.08 16.27
C GLY A 403 39.83 -46.40 16.82
N VAL A 404 39.73 -46.49 18.15
CA VAL A 404 39.26 -47.70 18.85
C VAL A 404 37.79 -47.53 19.21
N VAL A 405 36.98 -48.56 18.96
CA VAL A 405 35.56 -48.58 19.33
C VAL A 405 35.40 -48.48 20.85
N LYS A 406 34.85 -47.35 21.31
CA LYS A 406 34.46 -47.11 22.71
C LYS A 406 32.95 -46.90 22.81
N GLY A 407 32.33 -47.51 23.81
CA GLY A 407 30.91 -47.33 24.12
C GLY A 407 30.64 -46.02 24.86
N GLU A 408 29.37 -45.58 24.87
CA GLU A 408 28.91 -44.31 25.46
C GLU A 408 29.38 -44.10 26.91
N SER A 409 29.17 -45.09 27.79
CA SER A 409 29.52 -45.00 29.21
C SER A 409 31.03 -44.94 29.50
N ALA A 410 31.87 -45.23 28.50
CA ALA A 410 33.32 -45.19 28.63
C ALA A 410 33.94 -43.86 28.19
N MET A 411 33.16 -42.94 27.60
CA MET A 411 33.63 -41.64 27.15
C MET A 411 33.78 -40.68 28.33
N LYS A 412 34.95 -40.06 28.50
CA LYS A 412 35.24 -39.11 29.57
C LYS A 412 35.54 -37.69 29.07
N THR A 413 36.12 -37.55 27.87
CA THR A 413 36.40 -36.24 27.27
C THR A 413 35.78 -36.12 25.88
N GLU A 414 35.58 -34.87 25.42
CA GLU A 414 34.99 -34.60 24.09
C GLU A 414 35.85 -35.12 22.94
N GLU A 415 37.18 -35.17 23.13
CA GLU A 415 38.12 -35.62 22.10
C GLU A 415 38.04 -37.13 21.85
N GLU A 416 37.56 -37.92 22.82
CA GLU A 416 37.41 -39.37 22.68
C GLU A 416 36.27 -39.78 21.75
N ILE A 417 35.31 -38.88 21.49
CA ILE A 417 34.16 -39.13 20.62
C ILE A 417 34.58 -39.17 19.14
N GLY A 418 35.39 -38.19 18.72
CA GLY A 418 35.88 -38.09 17.36
C GLY A 418 36.13 -36.66 16.86
N SER A 419 36.07 -36.49 15.54
CA SER A 419 36.41 -35.26 14.83
C SER A 419 35.46 -34.11 15.16
N LEU A 420 36.00 -32.91 15.41
CA LEU A 420 35.22 -31.69 15.69
C LEU A 420 34.73 -31.05 14.39
N ILE A 421 33.43 -30.72 14.34
CA ILE A 421 32.76 -30.08 13.22
C ILE A 421 31.98 -28.88 13.74
N HIS A 422 32.25 -27.71 13.16
CA HIS A 422 31.51 -26.48 13.40
C HIS A 422 30.48 -26.27 12.30
N PHE A 423 29.20 -26.22 12.65
CA PHE A 423 28.12 -25.84 11.74
C PHE A 423 27.73 -24.40 12.02
N THR A 424 27.83 -23.54 11.03
CA THR A 424 27.52 -22.12 11.13
C THR A 424 26.31 -21.79 10.28
N PHE A 425 25.28 -21.20 10.88
CA PHE A 425 24.08 -20.71 10.20
C PHE A 425 23.99 -19.20 10.32
N ARG A 426 24.04 -18.50 9.18
CA ARG A 426 23.97 -17.03 9.10
C ARG A 426 22.63 -16.61 8.51
N ILE A 427 21.95 -15.71 9.23
CA ILE A 427 20.67 -15.11 8.82
C ILE A 427 20.97 -13.79 8.11
N ASN A 428 20.40 -13.61 6.92
CA ASN A 428 20.51 -12.38 6.15
C ASN A 428 19.12 -11.75 5.99
N ASN A 429 18.98 -10.50 6.41
CA ASN A 429 17.76 -9.69 6.24
C ASN A 429 18.11 -8.41 5.47
N LEU A 430 17.66 -8.29 4.23
CA LEU A 430 17.90 -7.09 3.41
C LEU A 430 16.86 -5.97 3.65
N TRP A 431 15.79 -6.24 4.41
CA TRP A 431 14.69 -5.29 4.64
C TRP A 431 14.58 -4.92 6.12
N THR A 432 15.45 -3.99 6.54
CA THR A 432 15.60 -3.58 7.95
C THR A 432 14.56 -2.55 8.41
N SER A 433 13.86 -1.87 7.49
CA SER A 433 12.91 -0.79 7.80
C SER A 433 11.46 -1.22 8.05
N LEU A 434 11.13 -2.51 7.95
CA LEU A 434 9.75 -2.99 8.11
C LEU A 434 9.28 -2.84 9.57
N ARG A 435 8.08 -2.30 9.80
CA ARG A 435 7.47 -2.20 11.14
C ARG A 435 6.12 -2.92 11.20
N PRO A 436 5.82 -3.69 12.25
CA PRO A 436 6.71 -4.05 13.37
C PRO A 436 7.83 -5.01 12.94
N SER A 437 8.92 -5.04 13.71
CA SER A 437 10.02 -5.95 13.47
C SER A 437 9.55 -7.41 13.53
N VAL A 438 9.95 -8.17 12.51
CA VAL A 438 9.56 -9.55 12.34
C VAL A 438 10.28 -10.43 13.36
N ARG A 439 9.53 -11.29 14.07
CA ARG A 439 10.10 -12.30 14.99
C ARG A 439 10.14 -13.66 14.30
N ALA A 440 11.32 -14.28 14.28
CA ALA A 440 11.52 -15.58 13.67
C ALA A 440 12.28 -16.52 14.61
N SER A 441 12.25 -17.81 14.31
CA SER A 441 13.01 -18.85 15.00
C SER A 441 13.72 -19.70 13.95
N LEU A 442 14.99 -20.00 14.19
CA LEU A 442 15.78 -20.92 13.38
C LEU A 442 15.54 -22.34 13.89
N LEU A 443 15.00 -23.20 13.03
CA LEU A 443 14.76 -24.62 13.27
C LEU A 443 15.86 -25.44 12.60
N ILE A 444 16.69 -26.10 13.40
CA ILE A 444 17.78 -26.95 12.92
C ILE A 444 17.40 -28.41 13.14
N HIS A 445 17.29 -29.17 12.06
CA HIS A 445 17.06 -30.60 12.10
C HIS A 445 18.39 -31.32 12.33
N TRP A 446 18.65 -31.69 13.58
CA TRP A 446 19.90 -32.27 14.05
C TRP A 446 19.87 -33.81 14.01
N PRO A 447 20.72 -34.46 13.18
CA PRO A 447 20.82 -35.92 13.12
C PRO A 447 21.64 -36.46 14.30
N LYS A 448 20.96 -36.72 15.41
CA LYS A 448 21.54 -37.19 16.67
C LYS A 448 21.98 -38.65 16.59
N SER A 449 21.09 -39.54 16.14
CA SER A 449 21.30 -40.99 16.14
C SER A 449 20.77 -41.67 14.88
N ASN A 450 21.21 -42.91 14.65
CA ASN A 450 20.67 -43.78 13.61
C ASN A 450 19.33 -44.43 14.07
N LYS A 451 18.78 -45.32 13.23
CA LYS A 451 17.53 -46.04 13.54
C LYS A 451 17.66 -46.99 14.74
N ASP A 452 18.87 -47.45 15.01
CA ASP A 452 19.21 -48.41 16.06
C ASP A 452 19.61 -47.70 17.38
N GLY A 453 19.49 -46.37 17.44
CA GLY A 453 19.80 -45.57 18.62
C GLY A 453 21.28 -45.23 18.82
N LYS A 454 22.17 -45.61 17.89
CA LYS A 454 23.60 -45.25 17.95
C LYS A 454 23.83 -43.81 17.50
N TRP A 455 24.70 -43.11 18.20
CA TRP A 455 25.04 -41.71 17.96
C TRP A 455 25.69 -41.46 16.60
N LEU A 456 25.32 -40.37 15.93
CA LEU A 456 25.93 -39.89 14.69
C LEU A 456 26.70 -38.59 14.95
N LEU A 457 26.00 -37.54 15.40
CA LEU A 457 26.56 -36.25 15.78
C LEU A 457 26.24 -35.93 17.24
N TYR A 458 27.29 -35.71 18.03
CA TYR A 458 27.17 -35.24 19.40
C TYR A 458 27.28 -33.72 19.45
N LEU A 459 26.26 -33.05 19.98
CA LEU A 459 26.25 -31.60 20.11
C LEU A 459 26.97 -31.18 21.40
N VAL A 460 28.07 -30.44 21.26
CA VAL A 460 28.90 -30.01 22.39
C VAL A 460 28.42 -28.67 22.95
N LYS A 461 28.32 -27.66 22.08
CA LYS A 461 27.89 -26.32 22.49
C LYS A 461 27.24 -25.59 21.33
N VAL A 462 26.37 -24.66 21.67
CA VAL A 462 25.78 -23.71 20.73
C VAL A 462 26.20 -22.31 21.15
N THR A 463 26.78 -21.57 20.21
CA THR A 463 27.21 -20.19 20.40
C THR A 463 26.56 -19.30 19.36
N SER A 464 26.27 -18.06 19.71
CA SER A 464 25.69 -17.09 18.77
C SER A 464 26.54 -15.83 18.70
N ARG A 465 26.69 -15.28 17.50
CA ARG A 465 27.29 -13.98 17.23
C ARG A 465 26.22 -13.08 16.61
N GLY A 466 25.96 -11.94 17.21
CA GLY A 466 24.89 -11.04 16.78
C GLY A 466 24.61 -9.96 17.84
N PRO A 467 23.63 -9.08 17.58
CA PRO A 467 23.24 -8.02 18.51
C PRO A 467 22.72 -8.56 19.85
N GLU A 468 22.11 -9.75 19.83
CA GLU A 468 21.52 -10.39 21.01
C GLU A 468 21.97 -11.85 21.13
N LYS A 469 21.97 -12.37 22.36
CA LYS A 469 22.37 -13.75 22.65
C LYS A 469 21.22 -14.70 22.33
N VAL A 470 21.46 -15.67 21.45
CA VAL A 470 20.48 -16.70 21.07
C VAL A 470 20.66 -17.93 21.96
N VAL A 471 19.57 -18.39 22.57
CA VAL A 471 19.53 -19.61 23.39
C VAL A 471 18.63 -20.62 22.69
N CYS A 472 19.19 -21.75 22.27
CA CYS A 472 18.46 -22.78 21.55
C CYS A 472 17.85 -23.82 22.49
N SER A 473 16.66 -24.29 22.17
CA SER A 473 15.93 -25.32 22.92
C SER A 473 15.75 -26.60 22.07
N PRO A 474 15.67 -27.79 22.67
CA PRO A 474 15.84 -28.08 24.09
C PRO A 474 17.31 -28.08 24.55
N GLU A 475 17.59 -27.45 25.69
CA GLU A 475 18.96 -27.38 26.26
C GLU A 475 19.49 -28.75 26.70
N SER A 476 18.60 -29.72 26.97
CA SER A 476 18.95 -31.09 27.35
C SER A 476 19.77 -31.84 26.28
N GLU A 477 19.74 -31.37 25.04
CA GLU A 477 20.45 -31.96 23.91
C GLU A 477 21.86 -31.38 23.74
N ILE A 478 22.16 -30.26 24.42
CA ILE A 478 23.47 -29.59 24.38
C ILE A 478 24.35 -30.18 25.48
N ASN A 479 25.45 -30.84 25.10
CA ASN A 479 26.35 -31.56 26.01
C ASN A 479 25.61 -32.50 26.98
N SER A 480 24.71 -33.34 26.45
CA SER A 480 23.88 -34.25 27.25
C SER A 480 24.67 -35.19 28.17
N LEU A 481 25.89 -35.57 27.78
CA LEU A 481 26.80 -36.42 28.57
C LEU A 481 27.67 -35.64 29.57
N LYS A 482 27.54 -34.30 29.63
CA LYS A 482 28.30 -33.39 30.52
C LYS A 482 29.81 -33.62 30.46
N LEU A 483 30.34 -33.84 29.27
CA LEU A 483 31.77 -34.10 29.05
C LEU A 483 32.56 -32.78 29.18
N THR A 484 33.79 -32.89 29.68
CA THR A 484 34.71 -31.75 29.87
C THR A 484 35.75 -31.68 28.75
N GLN A 485 36.08 -30.46 28.32
CA GLN A 485 37.22 -30.21 27.42
C GLN A 485 38.55 -30.42 28.13
N SER A 486 39.47 -31.12 27.47
CA SER A 486 40.83 -31.28 27.96
C SER A 486 41.60 -29.95 27.88
N LYS A 487 42.10 -29.45 29.01
CA LYS A 487 42.99 -28.28 29.07
C LYS A 487 44.41 -28.68 28.70
N VAL A 488 44.74 -28.78 27.41
CA VAL A 488 46.14 -28.93 26.96
C VAL A 488 46.55 -27.70 26.13
N PRO A 489 47.72 -27.08 26.37
CA PRO A 489 48.18 -25.94 25.57
C PRO A 489 48.51 -26.39 24.15
N ARG A 490 48.18 -25.54 23.17
CA ARG A 490 48.55 -25.70 21.74
C ARG A 490 50.04 -26.02 21.58
N ALA A 491 50.36 -27.26 21.21
CA ALA A 491 51.63 -27.59 20.59
C ALA A 491 51.66 -27.05 19.14
N LYS A 492 52.84 -26.58 18.75
CA LYS A 492 53.20 -25.94 17.48
C LYS A 492 52.62 -26.66 16.25
N ARG A 493 52.14 -25.87 15.28
CA ARG A 493 51.86 -26.29 13.90
C ARG A 493 53.12 -26.92 13.30
N GLU A 494 53.06 -28.19 12.92
CA GLU A 494 53.87 -28.71 11.83
C GLU A 494 53.20 -28.34 10.51
N THR A 495 53.96 -27.62 9.68
CA THR A 495 53.67 -27.34 8.28
C THR A 495 53.52 -28.65 7.53
N VAL A 496 52.37 -28.84 6.88
CA VAL A 496 52.17 -29.89 5.87
C VAL A 496 53.06 -29.57 4.68
N THR A 497 54.22 -30.20 4.64
CA THR A 497 55.04 -30.33 3.43
C THR A 497 54.30 -31.27 2.49
N GLU A 498 54.05 -30.84 1.24
CA GLU A 498 53.64 -31.72 0.14
C GLU A 498 54.71 -32.81 -0.06
N GLY A 499 54.52 -33.93 0.63
CA GLY A 499 55.31 -35.13 0.50
C GLY A 499 54.58 -36.12 -0.39
N SER A 500 55.00 -36.18 -1.65
CA SER A 500 54.77 -37.30 -2.56
C SER A 500 54.89 -38.64 -1.82
N LYS A 501 53.80 -39.42 -1.81
CA LYS A 501 53.84 -40.85 -1.44
C LYS A 501 53.04 -41.66 -2.45
N SER A 502 53.83 -42.30 -3.32
CA SER A 502 53.70 -43.69 -3.77
C SER A 502 52.31 -44.31 -3.67
N GLY A 503 51.74 -44.61 -4.83
CA GLY A 503 50.52 -45.40 -4.99
C GLY A 503 50.61 -46.75 -4.27
N ALA A 504 50.07 -46.80 -3.06
CA ALA A 504 49.53 -48.01 -2.48
C ALA A 504 48.15 -48.24 -3.13
N LYS A 505 47.96 -49.40 -3.76
CA LYS A 505 46.72 -49.78 -4.42
C LYS A 505 45.55 -49.68 -3.44
N LEU A 506 44.65 -48.72 -3.70
CA LEU A 506 43.36 -48.59 -3.03
C LEU A 506 42.49 -49.79 -3.45
N SER A 507 42.21 -50.69 -2.52
CA SER A 507 41.20 -51.73 -2.72
C SER A 507 39.85 -51.05 -3.01
N PHE A 508 39.18 -51.47 -4.09
CA PHE A 508 37.90 -50.92 -4.52
C PHE A 508 36.81 -51.14 -3.45
N LEU A 509 36.54 -50.14 -2.62
CA LEU A 509 35.28 -50.05 -1.86
C LEU A 509 34.14 -49.92 -2.88
N THR A 510 33.42 -51.01 -3.11
CA THR A 510 32.28 -51.06 -4.03
C THR A 510 31.01 -50.67 -3.28
N GLY A 511 30.70 -49.36 -3.25
CA GLY A 511 29.51 -48.86 -2.57
C GLY A 511 29.03 -47.53 -3.14
N ARG A 512 27.71 -47.35 -3.23
CA ARG A 512 27.10 -46.03 -3.50
C ARG A 512 27.18 -45.16 -2.26
N ASP A 513 27.47 -43.87 -2.43
CA ASP A 513 27.47 -42.89 -1.35
C ASP A 513 26.18 -42.94 -0.52
N LYS A 514 26.31 -43.01 0.80
CA LYS A 514 25.18 -43.05 1.73
C LYS A 514 24.90 -41.66 2.26
N VAL A 515 23.67 -41.15 2.09
CA VAL A 515 23.24 -39.87 2.69
C VAL A 515 22.49 -40.13 3.98
N LEU A 516 22.93 -39.47 5.05
CA LEU A 516 22.31 -39.48 6.37
C LEU A 516 21.70 -38.11 6.64
N SER A 517 20.36 -38.03 6.58
CA SER A 517 19.59 -36.82 6.86
C SER A 517 18.40 -37.13 7.77
N CYS A 518 17.83 -36.12 8.43
CA CYS A 518 16.66 -36.33 9.27
C CYS A 518 15.44 -36.89 8.55
N GLU A 519 15.31 -36.62 7.26
CA GLU A 519 14.24 -37.19 6.43
C GLU A 519 14.43 -38.71 6.24
N THR A 520 15.68 -39.19 6.21
CA THR A 520 16.00 -40.63 6.10
C THR A 520 15.99 -41.37 7.45
N LEU A 521 16.25 -40.67 8.56
CA LEU A 521 16.47 -41.26 9.87
C LEU A 521 15.17 -41.47 10.68
N LYS A 522 14.12 -40.67 10.42
CA LYS A 522 12.79 -40.69 11.08
C LYS A 522 12.77 -40.52 12.62
N THR A 523 13.40 -41.41 13.38
CA THR A 523 13.33 -41.46 14.87
C THR A 523 14.58 -40.95 15.57
N GLY A 524 15.71 -40.82 14.87
CA GLY A 524 17.00 -40.38 15.46
C GLY A 524 17.31 -38.88 15.31
N CYS A 525 16.30 -38.04 15.09
CA CYS A 525 16.50 -36.61 14.87
C CYS A 525 15.84 -35.73 15.93
N VAL A 526 16.53 -34.65 16.26
CA VAL A 526 16.09 -33.62 17.20
C VAL A 526 15.93 -32.32 16.43
N VAL A 527 14.87 -31.57 16.72
CA VAL A 527 14.70 -30.21 16.19
C VAL A 527 15.16 -29.23 17.25
N LEU A 528 16.22 -28.49 16.95
CA LEU A 528 16.69 -27.39 17.80
C LEU A 528 16.00 -26.11 17.35
N GLU A 529 15.23 -25.50 18.24
CA GLU A 529 14.55 -24.22 18.02
C GLU A 529 15.33 -23.08 18.69
N CYS A 530 15.88 -22.20 17.88
CA CYS A 530 16.66 -21.04 18.29
C CYS A 530 15.86 -19.75 17.99
N PRO A 531 15.19 -19.14 18.99
CA PRO A 531 14.45 -17.90 18.82
C PRO A 531 15.40 -16.74 18.49
N LEU A 532 15.14 -16.03 17.39
CA LEU A 532 15.93 -14.91 16.91
C LEU A 532 15.26 -13.61 17.34
N GLN A 533 15.90 -12.87 18.25
CA GLN A 533 15.41 -11.57 18.72
C GLN A 533 15.91 -10.42 17.79
N GLY A 534 17.08 -10.60 17.17
CA GLY A 534 17.57 -9.80 16.04
C GLY A 534 17.81 -10.67 14.80
N LEU A 535 17.45 -10.18 13.61
CA LEU A 535 17.61 -10.92 12.35
C LEU A 535 18.84 -10.49 11.55
N ASP A 536 19.35 -9.29 11.78
CA ASP A 536 20.44 -8.73 10.99
C ASP A 536 21.80 -9.24 11.49
N GLY A 537 22.59 -9.83 10.59
CA GLY A 537 23.92 -10.34 10.88
C GLY A 537 24.02 -11.42 11.97
N THR A 538 22.90 -12.06 12.34
CA THR A 538 22.90 -13.08 13.39
C THR A 538 23.44 -14.40 12.86
N GLU A 539 24.39 -14.97 13.58
CA GLU A 539 25.10 -16.18 13.25
C GLU A 539 25.00 -17.16 14.43
N VAL A 540 24.50 -18.37 14.17
CA VAL A 540 24.37 -19.44 15.16
C VAL A 540 25.36 -20.54 14.79
N GLU A 541 26.31 -20.80 15.68
CA GLU A 541 27.38 -21.79 15.51
C GLU A 541 27.14 -22.98 16.46
N LEU A 542 27.07 -24.18 15.89
CA LEU A 542 26.95 -25.44 16.61
C LEU A 542 28.29 -26.15 16.54
N SER A 543 28.94 -26.31 17.69
CA SER A 543 30.13 -27.16 17.81
C SER A 543 29.68 -28.59 18.08
N SER A 544 30.11 -29.52 17.24
CA SER A 544 29.70 -30.92 17.32
C SER A 544 30.86 -31.88 17.10
N ARG A 545 30.72 -33.11 17.60
CA ARG A 545 31.68 -34.19 17.40
C ARG A 545 31.05 -35.31 16.59
N LEU A 546 31.78 -35.79 15.59
CA LEU A 546 31.44 -37.01 14.87
C LEU A 546 31.66 -38.22 15.78
N TRP A 547 30.68 -39.13 15.87
CA TRP A 547 30.79 -40.31 16.73
C TRP A 547 31.54 -41.45 16.04
N ASN A 548 32.87 -41.49 16.17
CA ASN A 548 33.71 -42.42 15.41
C ASN A 548 33.32 -43.90 15.59
N SER A 549 32.96 -44.35 16.81
CA SER A 549 32.59 -45.75 17.06
C SER A 549 31.45 -46.25 16.16
N THR A 550 30.42 -45.43 15.96
CA THR A 550 29.25 -45.79 15.13
C THR A 550 29.65 -45.87 13.66
N PHE A 551 30.48 -44.94 13.19
CA PHE A 551 30.95 -44.93 11.81
C PHE A 551 31.88 -46.10 11.49
N ILE A 552 32.71 -46.53 12.44
CA ILE A 552 33.55 -47.74 12.29
C ILE A 552 32.68 -49.00 12.20
N GLU A 553 31.69 -49.14 13.07
CA GLU A 553 30.86 -50.36 13.13
C GLU A 553 29.91 -50.52 11.94
N GLU A 554 29.26 -49.43 11.52
CA GLU A 554 28.15 -49.50 10.57
C GLU A 554 28.46 -48.95 9.18
N PHE A 555 29.48 -48.09 9.08
CA PHE A 555 29.72 -47.29 7.89
C PHE A 555 31.11 -47.50 7.28
N ALA A 556 31.97 -48.34 7.86
CA ALA A 556 33.30 -48.64 7.34
C ALA A 556 33.31 -49.26 5.93
N SER A 557 32.22 -49.91 5.51
CA SER A 557 32.09 -50.47 4.16
C SER A 557 31.80 -49.44 3.06
N PHE A 558 31.48 -48.20 3.43
CA PHE A 558 31.16 -47.14 2.47
C PHE A 558 32.39 -46.25 2.18
N PRO A 559 32.62 -45.87 0.91
CA PRO A 559 33.74 -44.99 0.56
C PRO A 559 33.56 -43.58 1.16
N THR A 560 32.35 -43.04 1.08
CA THR A 560 31.99 -41.75 1.65
C THR A 560 30.55 -41.79 2.16
N VAL A 561 30.34 -41.28 3.38
CA VAL A 561 29.02 -41.05 3.97
C VAL A 561 28.77 -39.54 4.06
N ARG A 562 27.64 -39.09 3.53
CA ARG A 562 27.24 -37.67 3.51
C ARG A 562 26.25 -37.37 4.63
N LEU A 563 26.68 -36.65 5.65
CA LEU A 563 25.81 -36.09 6.69
C LEU A 563 25.15 -34.81 6.18
N ALA A 564 23.83 -34.71 6.28
CA ALA A 564 23.08 -33.53 5.85
C ALA A 564 22.24 -32.95 7.00
N VAL A 565 22.55 -31.71 7.38
CA VAL A 565 21.83 -30.94 8.41
C VAL A 565 20.98 -29.89 7.72
N LYS A 566 19.66 -29.95 7.95
CA LYS A 566 18.69 -29.00 7.36
C LYS A 566 18.37 -27.93 8.38
N ALA A 567 18.43 -26.67 7.99
CA ALA A 567 17.98 -25.55 8.79
C ALA A 567 16.86 -24.79 8.06
N SER A 568 15.88 -24.31 8.81
CA SER A 568 14.75 -23.54 8.27
C SER A 568 14.31 -22.42 9.20
N LEU A 569 13.81 -21.31 8.65
CA LEU A 569 13.29 -20.18 9.39
C LEU A 569 11.78 -20.29 9.51
N LYS A 570 11.28 -20.13 10.73
CA LYS A 570 9.85 -20.09 11.06
C LYS A 570 9.50 -18.72 11.63
N LEU A 571 8.45 -18.10 11.09
CA LEU A 571 7.90 -16.86 11.62
C LEU A 571 6.96 -17.14 12.80
N HIS A 572 7.06 -16.36 13.86
CA HIS A 572 6.20 -16.55 15.05
C HIS A 572 4.79 -15.98 14.82
N ASN A 573 4.69 -14.85 14.10
CA ASN A 573 3.43 -14.24 13.66
C ASN A 573 3.27 -14.42 12.15
N GLN A 574 2.97 -15.64 11.72
CA GLN A 574 2.71 -15.91 10.32
C GLN A 574 1.31 -15.38 9.96
N ALA A 575 1.22 -14.09 9.65
CA ALA A 575 0.09 -13.58 8.89
C ALA A 575 0.04 -14.37 7.56
N GLN A 576 -1.16 -14.81 7.16
CA GLN A 576 -1.33 -15.73 6.02
C GLN A 576 -0.76 -15.19 4.70
N ASN A 577 -0.57 -13.88 4.64
CA ASN A 577 -0.14 -13.14 3.47
C ASN A 577 1.37 -12.85 3.42
N VAL A 578 2.18 -13.48 4.28
CA VAL A 578 3.64 -13.29 4.32
C VAL A 578 4.37 -14.50 3.73
N ILE A 579 5.25 -14.24 2.76
CA ILE A 579 6.09 -15.26 2.11
C ILE A 579 7.57 -14.96 2.39
N LEU A 580 8.33 -16.00 2.73
CA LEU A 580 9.78 -15.92 2.91
C LEU A 580 10.48 -16.28 1.59
N GLY A 581 11.48 -15.49 1.18
CA GLY A 581 12.20 -15.73 -0.08
C GLY A 581 12.94 -17.08 -0.11
N THR A 582 13.86 -17.32 0.82
CA THR A 582 14.64 -18.57 0.92
C THR A 582 14.76 -19.03 2.37
N PRO A 583 13.70 -19.62 2.94
CA PRO A 583 13.63 -19.89 4.38
C PRO A 583 14.49 -21.08 4.81
N ASN A 584 15.03 -21.88 3.90
CA ASN A 584 15.66 -23.16 4.21
C ASN A 584 17.03 -23.34 3.53
N THR A 585 17.94 -24.02 4.23
CA THR A 585 19.26 -24.40 3.73
C THR A 585 19.64 -25.80 4.20
N ILE A 586 20.53 -26.47 3.47
CA ILE A 586 21.03 -27.81 3.79
C ILE A 586 22.55 -27.78 3.75
N VAL A 587 23.18 -28.03 4.90
CA VAL A 587 24.63 -28.14 5.03
C VAL A 587 25.03 -29.60 4.95
N LYS A 588 26.03 -29.92 4.12
CA LYS A 588 26.51 -31.29 3.91
C LYS A 588 27.95 -31.43 4.38
N VAL A 589 28.26 -32.55 5.02
CA VAL A 589 29.60 -32.92 5.47
C VAL A 589 29.92 -34.31 4.94
N ASP A 590 31.06 -34.45 4.27
CA ASP A 590 31.56 -35.74 3.80
C ASP A 590 32.36 -36.42 4.90
N VAL A 591 32.05 -37.69 5.15
CA VAL A 591 32.65 -38.51 6.20
C VAL A 591 33.28 -39.73 5.56
N SER A 592 34.59 -39.88 5.66
CA SER A 592 35.35 -40.98 5.04
C SER A 592 36.12 -41.80 6.07
N PRO A 593 36.33 -43.11 5.83
CA PRO A 593 37.16 -43.92 6.72
C PRO A 593 38.62 -43.48 6.65
N ASP A 594 39.30 -43.44 7.79
CA ASP A 594 40.75 -43.26 7.81
C ASP A 594 41.47 -44.49 7.21
N SER A 595 42.68 -44.27 6.71
CA SER A 595 43.56 -45.27 6.07
C SER A 595 43.75 -46.55 6.91
N SER A 596 43.71 -46.45 8.24
CA SER A 596 43.79 -47.58 9.18
C SER A 596 42.52 -48.44 9.23
N VAL A 597 41.35 -47.86 8.95
CA VAL A 597 40.05 -48.53 8.92
C VAL A 597 39.80 -49.16 7.55
N ALA A 598 40.26 -48.50 6.48
CA ALA A 598 40.16 -49.00 5.11
C ALA A 598 40.89 -50.33 4.86
N GLN A 599 41.79 -50.76 5.76
CA GLN A 599 42.59 -51.98 5.64
C GLN A 599 41.88 -53.28 6.06
N TYR A 600 40.68 -53.24 6.65
CA TYR A 600 39.98 -54.44 7.11
C TYR A 600 39.02 -55.06 6.06
N GLY A 601 39.15 -54.70 4.79
CA GLY A 601 38.53 -55.46 3.69
C GLY A 601 39.33 -56.73 3.41
N GLY A 602 39.08 -57.80 4.16
CA GLY A 602 39.70 -59.11 3.93
C GLY A 602 39.62 -59.52 2.45
N VAL A 603 40.71 -60.09 1.93
CA VAL A 603 40.78 -60.51 0.52
C VAL A 603 39.66 -61.51 0.22
N PRO A 604 38.78 -61.27 -0.77
CA PRO A 604 37.69 -62.17 -1.09
C PRO A 604 38.16 -63.61 -1.33
N TRP A 605 37.48 -64.58 -0.73
CA TRP A 605 37.88 -66.00 -0.77
C TRP A 605 38.02 -66.56 -2.20
N TRP A 606 37.26 -66.04 -3.16
CA TRP A 606 37.37 -66.44 -4.57
C TRP A 606 38.75 -66.11 -5.18
N ILE A 607 39.44 -65.06 -4.71
CA ILE A 607 40.79 -64.72 -5.18
C ILE A 607 41.79 -65.77 -4.68
N ILE A 608 41.62 -66.26 -3.44
CA ILE A 608 42.42 -67.35 -2.89
C ILE A 608 42.18 -68.63 -3.71
N LEU A 609 40.92 -68.95 -4.00
CA LEU A 609 40.55 -70.12 -4.80
C LEU A 609 41.12 -70.06 -6.24
N VAL A 610 41.06 -68.89 -6.90
CA VAL A 610 41.65 -68.68 -8.23
C VAL A 610 43.17 -68.79 -8.18
N ALA A 611 43.82 -68.24 -7.15
CA ALA A 611 45.27 -68.35 -6.98
C ALA A 611 45.73 -69.81 -6.76
N VAL A 612 44.99 -70.60 -5.97
CA VAL A 612 45.25 -72.03 -5.79
C VAL A 612 45.06 -72.80 -7.11
N LEU A 613 43.97 -72.56 -7.84
CA LEU A 613 43.72 -73.21 -9.14
C LEU A 613 44.77 -72.84 -10.19
N ALA A 614 45.22 -71.58 -10.24
CA ALA A 614 46.30 -71.14 -11.11
C ALA A 614 47.63 -71.80 -10.72
N GLY A 615 47.94 -71.88 -9.42
CA GLY A 615 49.13 -72.57 -8.91
C GLY A 615 49.16 -74.06 -9.29
N ILE A 616 48.03 -74.77 -9.12
CA ILE A 616 47.88 -76.18 -9.52
C ILE A 616 48.03 -76.34 -11.04
N SER A 617 47.46 -75.42 -11.82
CA SER A 617 47.53 -75.47 -13.29
C SER A 617 48.97 -75.27 -13.79
N ILE A 618 49.72 -74.33 -13.19
CA ILE A 618 51.14 -74.11 -13.50
C ILE A 618 51.98 -75.33 -13.09
N LEU A 619 51.70 -75.91 -11.91
CA LEU A 619 52.38 -77.13 -11.44
C LEU A 619 52.13 -78.30 -12.41
N ALA A 620 50.88 -78.51 -12.83
CA ALA A 620 50.54 -79.55 -13.80
C ALA A 620 51.23 -79.33 -15.15
N LEU A 621 51.30 -78.08 -15.61
CA LEU A 621 52.00 -77.72 -16.86
C LEU A 621 53.51 -77.94 -16.75
N MET A 622 54.12 -77.60 -15.61
CA MET A 622 55.52 -77.92 -15.31
C MET A 622 55.79 -79.43 -15.31
N VAL A 623 54.94 -80.22 -14.64
CA VAL A 623 55.05 -81.69 -14.62
C VAL A 623 54.92 -82.26 -16.03
N PHE A 624 53.99 -81.74 -16.84
CA PHE A 624 53.81 -82.14 -18.23
C PHE A 624 55.03 -81.81 -19.10
N LEU A 625 55.60 -80.60 -18.94
CA LEU A 625 56.84 -80.21 -19.63
C LEU A 625 58.02 -81.09 -19.21
N LEU A 626 58.20 -81.34 -17.91
CA LEU A 626 59.26 -82.22 -17.39
C LEU A 626 59.09 -83.67 -17.88
N TRP A 627 57.86 -84.15 -18.01
CA TRP A 627 57.55 -85.47 -18.58
C TRP A 627 57.87 -85.54 -20.08
N LYS A 628 57.52 -84.51 -20.86
CA LYS A 628 57.85 -84.42 -22.30
C LYS A 628 59.35 -84.24 -22.56
N CYS A 629 60.06 -83.56 -21.67
CA CYS A 629 61.53 -83.41 -21.70
C CYS A 629 62.28 -84.65 -21.17
N GLY A 630 61.59 -85.75 -20.84
CA GLY A 630 62.22 -87.03 -20.52
C GLY A 630 62.78 -87.16 -19.11
N PHE A 631 62.50 -86.21 -18.21
CA PHE A 631 63.05 -86.19 -16.83
C PHE A 631 62.62 -87.39 -15.98
N PHE A 632 61.47 -88.02 -16.27
CA PHE A 632 60.94 -89.15 -15.52
C PHE A 632 61.29 -90.55 -16.10
N LYS A 633 62.19 -90.64 -17.09
CA LYS A 633 62.73 -91.94 -17.53
C LYS A 633 63.92 -92.32 -16.67
N ARG A 634 63.70 -93.17 -15.66
CA ARG A 634 64.77 -93.74 -14.84
C ARG A 634 65.34 -94.99 -15.54
N ALA A 635 66.65 -94.97 -15.80
CA ALA A 635 67.42 -96.18 -16.11
C ALA A 635 67.61 -96.99 -14.81
N ILE A 636 67.29 -98.27 -14.87
CA ILE A 636 67.64 -99.25 -13.83
C ILE A 636 69.10 -99.64 -14.07
N LYS A 637 69.98 -99.42 -13.09
CA LYS A 637 71.22 -100.18 -13.00
C LYS A 637 71.74 -100.25 -11.56
N ASP A 638 71.90 -101.48 -11.12
CA ASP A 638 72.53 -101.90 -9.88
C ASP A 638 74.03 -101.57 -9.79
N GLN A 639 74.53 -101.72 -8.56
CA GLN A 639 75.92 -101.90 -8.10
C GLN A 639 76.74 -100.66 -7.72
N TYR A 640 76.76 -100.43 -6.40
CA TYR A 640 77.92 -100.49 -5.50
C TYR A 640 79.25 -99.86 -5.94
N ASN A 641 79.70 -98.85 -5.17
CA ASN A 641 80.91 -98.85 -4.31
C ASN A 641 81.08 -97.43 -3.73
N ALA A 642 80.75 -97.21 -2.45
CA ALA A 642 81.61 -97.36 -1.27
C ALA A 642 82.77 -96.34 -1.21
N ALA A 643 82.67 -95.34 -0.31
CA ALA A 643 83.81 -94.77 0.42
C ALA A 643 83.43 -93.60 1.36
N TYR A 644 83.51 -93.90 2.67
CA TYR A 644 84.00 -93.06 3.78
C TYR A 644 83.18 -91.87 4.34
N HIS A 645 82.69 -92.09 5.59
CA HIS A 645 82.97 -91.38 6.86
C HIS A 645 83.25 -89.85 6.78
N LYS A 646 82.78 -88.97 7.68
CA LYS A 646 82.53 -89.06 9.13
C LYS A 646 81.82 -87.76 9.55
N ALA A 647 81.04 -87.81 10.62
CA ALA A 647 80.37 -86.68 11.23
C ALA A 647 81.34 -85.64 11.83
N GLU A 648 80.95 -84.36 11.84
CA GLU A 648 81.07 -83.52 13.05
C GLU A 648 80.14 -82.30 12.98
N VAL A 649 79.41 -82.08 14.06
CA VAL A 649 78.57 -80.90 14.31
C VAL A 649 79.41 -79.90 15.09
N HIS A 650 79.45 -78.63 14.66
CA HIS A 650 79.77 -77.54 15.57
C HIS A 650 79.01 -76.25 15.23
N VAL A 651 78.53 -75.63 16.30
CA VAL A 651 77.73 -74.41 16.41
C VAL A 651 78.59 -73.15 16.15
N GLN A 652 77.93 -72.11 15.60
CA GLN A 652 78.32 -70.69 15.38
C GLN A 652 79.25 -70.04 16.44
N PRO A 653 80.01 -68.92 16.21
CA PRO A 653 79.55 -67.67 15.54
C PRO A 653 80.60 -66.72 14.85
N SER A 654 80.07 -65.67 14.20
CA SER A 654 80.50 -64.25 14.06
C SER A 654 81.94 -63.80 13.69
N ASP A 655 81.95 -62.94 12.64
CA ASP A 655 82.74 -61.71 12.39
C ASP A 655 84.28 -61.66 12.23
N LYS A 656 84.66 -61.11 11.06
CA LYS A 656 85.66 -60.06 10.76
C LYS A 656 86.95 -60.42 9.99
N ASP A 657 87.25 -59.44 9.12
CA ASP A 657 88.53 -59.06 8.52
C ASP A 657 88.96 -59.84 7.27
N LYS A 658 89.56 -59.26 6.22
CA LYS A 658 89.76 -57.88 5.69
C LYS A 658 90.79 -58.08 4.56
N LEU A 659 90.68 -57.29 3.48
CA LEU A 659 91.73 -57.02 2.46
C LEU A 659 92.21 -58.24 1.63
N SER A 660 92.58 -58.17 0.37
CA SER A 660 92.90 -57.11 -0.61
C SER A 660 92.89 -57.80 -1.99
N ASP A 661 92.17 -57.28 -2.98
CA ASP A 661 92.64 -56.47 -4.12
C ASP A 661 93.47 -57.22 -5.20
N GLU A 662 92.90 -57.13 -6.41
CA GLU A 662 93.51 -56.90 -7.73
C GLU A 662 94.40 -57.96 -8.40
N ALA A 663 93.81 -58.59 -9.44
CA ALA A 663 94.35 -58.63 -10.80
C ALA A 663 93.19 -58.73 -11.81
#